data_AF-A0A5C8GGC8-F1
#
_entry.id   AF-A0A5C8GGC8-F1
#
_cell.length_a   1.000
_cell.length_b   1.000
_cell.length_c   1.000
_cell.angle_alpha   90.00
_cell.angle_beta   90.00
_cell.angle_gamma   90.00
#
_symmetry.space_group_name_H-M   'P 1'
#
loop_
_entity.id
_entity.type
_entity.pdbx_description
1 polymer ?
#
loop_
_entity_poly.entity_id
_entity_poly.type
_entity_poly.pdbx_seq_one_letter_code
_entity_poly.pdbx_strand_id
1 'polypeptide(L)'
;MEKKYINFVLTGDKNYIIPITVAITSILINMDKSRICRFFLFTTDFNESDINIIQKLKKKYNFELINIDMNNYKDFFDKMDISTFKNKYISLATYYRLLMFKILPEDVDKCFYIDGDMIVYTDLSNIYDNLTEDKLAAVVVEPLAMQHRKSILSHCYEIEDFKNFQKDALKYPYFNAGFFFVNIKLANELNIFEKMLDFLNRFPNSPYADQDILNAVIGQEYSELINYLEPSYNIFCDIDYEQPFNDALYNEEIIKKSFKNPKVYHYAGANKPWINTKVANYYDIWWKYLKLSPYRKMKNPKKNKIIGVIENDRYKIYKILFIKIIFKKKSLKNKPQKSDIDTIGWWIPIKSLRDSIRNIYMNIKNNLNQSNSRIDNLYPFIENGYSDIHKKFDDLYTYVENRLSDFHNSVKNMILSSSIHPKIFTKYLNVNKNKDVVLIATGPTLNNYIPIRNCVNVGVNHAFKYNKVDLDYLFIQDNKALTYNELKDSVNYGISKCIKFYDIISDREIERTIPKKIYENSDCNIYIVERAWTPFETFNYNISILPLPSFGSIAFAALNFIAWTHPKRIFLVGCDCSAGGNFVDNKDTSHYGYMLHGWNQAKLFLSYHYPDIEIISINPIGLKGMFKDIYSREGKYFDDDGKEFIF
;
A
#
# COMPACT_ATOMS: atom_id res chain seq x y z
N MET A 1 45.75 26.93 17.75
CA MET A 1 44.41 26.43 18.13
C MET A 1 44.26 25.08 17.46
N GLU A 2 44.13 24.00 18.23
CA GLU A 2 43.79 22.68 17.68
C GLU A 2 42.54 22.82 16.82
N LYS A 3 42.59 22.29 15.58
CA LYS A 3 41.43 22.26 14.71
C LYS A 3 40.39 21.35 15.35
N LYS A 4 39.25 21.91 15.79
CA LYS A 4 38.12 21.13 16.31
C LYS A 4 37.34 20.53 15.14
N TYR A 5 37.83 19.41 14.63
CA TYR A 5 37.13 18.63 13.61
C TYR A 5 35.85 18.03 14.20
N ILE A 6 34.82 17.92 13.35
CA ILE A 6 33.69 17.02 13.58
C ILE A 6 33.65 16.05 12.41
N ASN A 7 33.76 14.76 12.72
CA ASN A 7 33.89 13.70 11.73
C ASN A 7 32.52 13.09 11.39
N PHE A 8 32.31 12.80 10.11
CA PHE A 8 31.09 12.19 9.57
C PHE A 8 31.45 11.06 8.62
N VAL A 9 30.78 9.91 8.75
CA VAL A 9 30.73 8.85 7.75
C VAL A 9 29.38 8.90 7.03
N LEU A 10 29.42 8.82 5.71
CA LEU A 10 28.25 8.56 4.87
C LEU A 10 28.57 7.45 3.90
N THR A 11 27.59 6.58 3.63
CA THR A 11 27.74 5.46 2.68
C THR A 11 26.83 5.64 1.47
N GLY A 12 27.22 5.09 0.33
CA GLY A 12 26.32 5.00 -0.82
C GLY A 12 26.96 4.47 -2.10
N ASP A 13 26.11 4.08 -3.03
CA ASP A 13 26.49 3.70 -4.40
C ASP A 13 26.30 4.89 -5.36
N LYS A 14 26.54 4.66 -6.66
CA LYS A 14 26.31 5.65 -7.72
C LYS A 14 24.95 6.35 -7.65
N ASN A 15 23.90 5.67 -7.21
CA ASN A 15 22.54 6.24 -7.12
C ASN A 15 22.41 7.25 -5.96
N TYR A 16 23.32 7.19 -4.98
CA TYR A 16 23.30 8.01 -3.79
C TYR A 16 24.21 9.26 -3.83
N ILE A 17 24.88 9.55 -4.96
CA ILE A 17 25.72 10.75 -5.10
C ILE A 17 24.95 12.04 -4.80
N ILE A 18 23.77 12.20 -5.42
CA ILE A 18 22.94 13.39 -5.24
C ILE A 18 22.46 13.51 -3.78
N PRO A 19 21.78 12.51 -3.18
CA PRO A 19 21.29 12.63 -1.82
C PRO A 19 22.44 12.86 -0.82
N ILE A 20 23.57 12.15 -0.93
CA ILE A 20 24.77 12.41 -0.10
C ILE A 20 25.24 13.86 -0.21
N THR A 21 25.31 14.41 -1.42
CA THR A 21 25.70 15.81 -1.62
C THR A 21 24.73 16.76 -0.93
N VAL A 22 23.43 16.46 -0.94
CA VAL A 22 22.40 17.25 -0.26
C VAL A 22 22.51 17.12 1.27
N ALA A 23 22.77 15.92 1.80
CA ALA A 23 23.02 15.68 3.21
C ALA A 23 24.24 16.49 3.70
N ILE A 24 25.38 16.37 3.02
CA ILE A 24 26.60 17.17 3.29
C ILE A 24 26.29 18.67 3.25
N THR A 25 25.53 19.12 2.24
CA THR A 25 25.12 20.53 2.11
C THR A 25 24.31 20.97 3.34
N SER A 26 23.39 20.14 3.83
CA SER A 26 22.59 20.45 5.02
C SER A 26 23.41 20.54 6.30
N ILE A 27 24.35 19.60 6.49
CA ILE A 27 25.29 19.59 7.61
C ILE A 27 26.13 20.88 7.60
N LEU A 28 26.78 21.18 6.48
CA LEU A 28 27.63 22.38 6.34
C LEU A 28 26.88 23.69 6.56
N ILE A 29 25.59 23.74 6.20
CA ILE A 29 24.75 24.93 6.41
C ILE A 29 24.42 25.13 7.88
N ASN A 30 24.09 24.07 8.61
CA ASN A 30 23.57 24.18 9.97
C ASN A 30 24.63 24.03 11.07
N MET A 31 25.81 23.45 10.77
CA MET A 31 26.90 23.30 11.73
C MET A 31 27.46 24.64 12.19
N ASP A 32 27.95 24.71 13.43
CA ASP A 32 28.78 25.81 13.93
C ASP A 32 29.96 26.08 12.97
N LYS A 33 30.11 27.34 12.56
CA LYS A 33 31.14 27.79 11.62
C LYS A 33 32.53 27.85 12.24
N SER A 34 32.65 27.73 13.56
CA SER A 34 33.94 27.57 14.25
C SER A 34 34.54 26.18 14.07
N ARG A 35 33.73 25.19 13.66
CA ARG A 35 34.13 23.78 13.48
C ARG A 35 34.50 23.50 12.04
N ILE A 36 35.38 22.51 11.86
CA ILE A 36 35.71 21.98 10.53
C ILE A 36 35.05 20.61 10.37
N CYS A 37 34.12 20.48 9.43
CA CYS A 37 33.53 19.18 9.11
C CYS A 37 34.54 18.34 8.31
N ARG A 38 34.76 17.09 8.71
CA ARG A 38 35.53 16.10 7.94
C ARG A 38 34.60 14.97 7.55
N PHE A 39 34.44 14.74 6.26
CA PHE A 39 33.57 13.70 5.72
C PHE A 39 34.39 12.56 5.16
N PHE A 40 34.09 11.35 5.63
CA PHE A 40 34.57 10.08 5.08
C PHE A 40 33.42 9.46 4.28
N LEU A 41 33.59 9.37 2.97
CA LEU A 41 32.60 8.78 2.07
C LEU A 41 32.99 7.34 1.77
N PHE A 42 32.14 6.41 2.19
CA PHE A 42 32.31 4.99 1.93
C PHE A 42 31.46 4.63 0.71
N THR A 43 32.08 4.64 -0.46
CA THR A 43 31.32 4.59 -1.71
C THR A 43 31.72 3.44 -2.61
N THR A 44 30.76 3.01 -3.42
CA THR A 44 31.00 2.15 -4.59
C THR A 44 30.71 2.96 -5.85
N ASP A 45 31.61 2.88 -6.82
CA ASP A 45 31.42 3.43 -8.17
C ASP A 45 31.33 4.97 -8.26
N PHE A 46 31.94 5.68 -7.31
CA PHE A 46 32.16 7.12 -7.43
C PHE A 46 33.43 7.37 -8.24
N ASN A 47 33.30 8.10 -9.34
CA ASN A 47 34.45 8.53 -10.12
C ASN A 47 34.95 9.91 -9.63
N GLU A 48 36.11 10.33 -10.12
CA GLU A 48 36.69 11.63 -9.77
C GLU A 48 35.74 12.79 -10.07
N SER A 49 34.95 12.71 -11.14
CA SER A 49 34.02 13.78 -11.50
C SER A 49 32.89 13.94 -10.48
N ASP A 50 32.43 12.86 -9.86
CA ASP A 50 31.41 12.88 -8.81
C ASP A 50 31.97 13.54 -7.53
N ILE A 51 33.17 13.14 -7.12
CA ILE A 51 33.88 13.73 -5.98
C ILE A 51 34.14 15.22 -6.22
N ASN A 52 34.57 15.58 -7.42
CA ASN A 52 34.79 16.96 -7.82
C ASN A 52 33.50 17.81 -7.77
N ILE A 53 32.31 17.20 -7.96
CA ILE A 53 31.05 17.92 -7.77
C ILE A 53 30.83 18.26 -6.30
N ILE A 54 31.06 17.33 -5.37
CA ILE A 54 30.95 17.58 -3.92
C ILE A 54 31.96 18.65 -3.50
N GLN A 55 33.20 18.55 -4.00
CA GLN A 55 34.26 19.53 -3.72
C GLN A 55 33.92 20.96 -4.16
N LYS A 56 32.98 21.18 -5.09
CA LYS A 56 32.51 22.54 -5.44
C LYS A 56 31.92 23.29 -4.24
N LEU A 57 31.46 22.58 -3.21
CA LEU A 57 31.02 23.17 -1.94
C LEU A 57 32.15 23.92 -1.22
N LYS A 58 33.43 23.58 -1.47
CA LYS A 58 34.60 24.26 -0.88
C LYS A 58 34.68 25.74 -1.24
N LYS A 59 33.98 26.16 -2.31
CA LYS A 59 33.85 27.59 -2.67
C LYS A 59 33.10 28.41 -1.61
N LYS A 60 32.30 27.76 -0.76
CA LYS A 60 31.45 28.44 0.23
C LYS A 60 31.71 27.96 1.67
N TYR A 61 32.20 26.75 1.85
CA TYR A 61 32.35 26.11 3.15
C TYR A 61 33.75 25.54 3.31
N ASN A 62 34.29 25.62 4.52
CA ASN A 62 35.56 24.97 4.87
C ASN A 62 35.28 23.56 5.41
N PHE A 63 35.77 22.53 4.70
CA PHE A 63 35.61 21.13 5.10
C PHE A 63 36.64 20.22 4.44
N GLU A 64 36.84 19.04 5.03
CA GLU A 64 37.63 17.95 4.49
C GLU A 64 36.74 16.84 3.95
N LEU A 65 37.19 16.23 2.85
CA LEU A 65 36.45 15.18 2.16
C LEU A 65 37.45 14.09 1.76
N ILE A 66 37.21 12.88 2.26
CA ILE A 66 38.03 11.70 2.00
C ILE A 66 37.08 10.65 1.44
N ASN A 67 37.31 10.21 0.21
CA ASN A 67 36.57 9.11 -0.38
C ASN A 67 37.35 7.82 -0.18
N ILE A 68 36.70 6.79 0.34
CA ILE A 68 37.25 5.45 0.49
C ILE A 68 36.44 4.52 -0.41
N ASP A 69 37.11 3.93 -1.39
CA ASP A 69 36.47 2.98 -2.30
C ASP A 69 36.22 1.65 -1.58
N MET A 70 34.95 1.31 -1.41
CA MET A 70 34.51 0.11 -0.71
C MET A 70 34.73 -1.16 -1.52
N ASN A 71 35.06 -1.06 -2.82
CA ASN A 71 35.49 -2.22 -3.61
C ASN A 71 36.73 -2.92 -3.00
N ASN A 72 37.57 -2.20 -2.25
CA ASN A 72 38.75 -2.76 -1.59
C ASN A 72 38.43 -3.53 -0.30
N TYR A 73 37.18 -3.55 0.16
CA TYR A 73 36.77 -4.10 1.45
C TYR A 73 35.60 -5.09 1.36
N LYS A 74 35.27 -5.55 0.15
CA LYS A 74 34.16 -6.48 -0.09
C LYS A 74 34.34 -7.81 0.63
N ASP A 75 35.57 -8.27 0.75
CA ASP A 75 35.93 -9.58 1.32
C ASP A 75 35.45 -9.76 2.77
N PHE A 76 35.25 -8.66 3.52
CA PHE A 76 34.65 -8.71 4.86
C PHE A 76 33.20 -9.22 4.87
N PHE A 77 32.52 -9.24 3.71
CA PHE A 77 31.10 -9.55 3.58
C PHE A 77 30.85 -10.78 2.69
N ASP A 78 31.87 -11.57 2.35
CA ASP A 78 31.77 -12.69 1.39
C ASP A 78 30.80 -13.81 1.81
N LYS A 79 30.51 -13.95 3.11
CA LYS A 79 29.56 -14.95 3.62
C LYS A 79 28.10 -14.54 3.46
N MET A 80 27.84 -13.32 3.00
CA MET A 80 26.49 -12.80 2.81
C MET A 80 25.92 -13.21 1.46
N ASP A 81 24.67 -13.67 1.46
CA ASP A 81 23.92 -13.87 0.22
C ASP A 81 22.94 -12.71 0.01
N ILE A 82 23.40 -11.70 -0.73
CA ILE A 82 22.64 -10.49 -1.05
C ILE A 82 21.31 -10.83 -1.76
N SER A 83 21.22 -11.97 -2.47
CA SER A 83 20.00 -12.39 -3.15
C SER A 83 18.85 -12.75 -2.20
N THR A 84 19.16 -13.01 -0.93
CA THR A 84 18.18 -13.42 0.09
C THR A 84 17.62 -12.25 0.91
N PHE A 85 18.05 -11.02 0.65
CA PHE A 85 17.55 -9.86 1.36
C PHE A 85 16.04 -9.69 1.17
N LYS A 86 15.28 -9.73 2.27
CA LYS A 86 13.81 -9.54 2.25
C LYS A 86 13.41 -8.17 1.68
N ASN A 87 14.21 -7.14 1.94
CA ASN A 87 14.01 -5.79 1.46
C ASN A 87 14.87 -5.51 0.23
N LYS A 88 14.28 -5.55 -0.97
CA LYS A 88 14.98 -5.37 -2.27
C LYS A 88 15.67 -4.01 -2.47
N TYR A 89 15.43 -3.03 -1.59
CA TYR A 89 16.09 -1.72 -1.63
C TYR A 89 17.35 -1.65 -0.74
N ILE A 90 17.61 -2.66 0.09
CA ILE A 90 18.85 -2.77 0.86
C ILE A 90 19.92 -3.32 -0.07
N SER A 91 21.07 -2.65 -0.15
CA SER A 91 22.21 -3.08 -0.95
C SER A 91 23.39 -3.41 -0.04
N LEU A 92 24.45 -4.03 -0.59
CA LEU A 92 25.70 -4.23 0.16
C LEU A 92 26.25 -2.90 0.72
N ALA A 93 25.91 -1.76 0.08
CA ALA A 93 26.32 -0.45 0.56
C ALA A 93 25.82 -0.12 1.97
N THR A 94 24.69 -0.70 2.40
CA THR A 94 24.15 -0.48 3.75
C THR A 94 25.10 -1.03 4.83
N TYR A 95 25.80 -2.13 4.55
CA TYR A 95 26.75 -2.77 5.48
C TYR A 95 28.10 -2.05 5.58
N TYR A 96 28.47 -1.23 4.59
CA TYR A 96 29.74 -0.51 4.64
C TYR A 96 29.85 0.45 5.83
N ARG A 97 28.72 0.86 6.45
CA ARG A 97 28.77 1.65 7.68
C ARG A 97 29.51 0.94 8.82
N LEU A 98 29.45 -0.39 8.88
CA LEU A 98 30.15 -1.18 9.89
C LEU A 98 31.68 -1.05 9.76
N LEU A 99 32.21 -0.75 8.57
CA LEU A 99 33.63 -0.55 8.39
C LEU A 99 34.15 0.70 9.10
N MET A 100 33.28 1.62 9.55
CA MET A 100 33.73 2.81 10.29
C MET A 100 34.44 2.44 11.60
N PHE A 101 34.10 1.29 12.17
CA PHE A 101 34.72 0.71 13.36
C PHE A 101 36.07 0.03 13.09
N LYS A 102 36.55 0.04 11.83
CA LYS A 102 37.78 -0.64 11.41
C LYS A 102 38.74 0.23 10.61
N ILE A 103 38.22 1.04 9.69
CA ILE A 103 39.03 1.69 8.64
C ILE A 103 39.16 3.20 8.81
N LEU A 104 38.52 3.80 9.82
CA LEU A 104 38.72 5.21 10.12
C LEU A 104 40.16 5.44 10.60
N PRO A 105 40.79 6.57 10.23
CA PRO A 105 42.14 6.89 10.68
C PRO A 105 42.24 6.99 12.21
N GLU A 106 43.44 6.73 12.75
CA GLU A 106 43.70 6.75 14.19
C GLU A 106 43.45 8.10 14.86
N ASP A 107 43.46 9.22 14.11
CA ASP A 107 43.17 10.55 14.63
C ASP A 107 41.65 10.84 14.78
N VAL A 108 40.79 9.87 14.47
CA VAL A 108 39.34 9.98 14.59
C VAL A 108 38.87 9.33 15.89
N ASP A 109 38.79 10.12 16.96
CA ASP A 109 38.29 9.64 18.25
C ASP A 109 36.77 9.48 18.30
N LYS A 110 36.03 10.38 17.66
CA LYS A 110 34.56 10.39 17.63
C LYS A 110 34.03 10.69 16.24
N CYS A 111 32.94 10.01 15.85
CA CYS A 111 32.40 10.14 14.51
C CYS A 111 30.88 9.94 14.46
N PHE A 112 30.18 10.78 13.71
CA PHE A 112 28.78 10.57 13.35
C PHE A 112 28.68 9.65 12.14
N TYR A 113 27.74 8.74 12.15
CA TYR A 113 27.21 8.13 10.94
C TYR A 113 25.88 8.78 10.56
N ILE A 114 25.73 9.14 9.28
CA ILE A 114 24.51 9.75 8.73
C ILE A 114 24.19 9.13 7.38
N ASP A 115 22.98 8.59 7.22
CA ASP A 115 22.51 8.07 5.93
C ASP A 115 22.44 9.18 4.87
N GLY A 116 22.73 8.83 3.61
CA GLY A 116 22.77 9.79 2.51
C GLY A 116 21.41 10.43 2.20
N ASP A 117 20.32 9.82 2.64
CA ASP A 117 18.94 10.30 2.47
C ASP A 117 18.40 11.06 3.69
N MET A 118 19.29 11.68 4.47
CA MET A 118 18.93 12.55 5.59
C MET A 118 19.20 14.04 5.31
N ILE A 119 18.48 14.91 6.02
CA ILE A 119 18.73 16.34 6.12
C ILE A 119 18.97 16.69 7.58
N VAL A 120 20.17 17.17 7.90
CA VAL A 120 20.49 17.72 9.21
C VAL A 120 20.06 19.17 9.25
N TYR A 121 19.13 19.49 10.15
CA TYR A 121 18.49 20.82 10.29
C TYR A 121 18.87 21.53 11.59
N THR A 122 19.91 21.05 12.26
CA THR A 122 20.39 21.59 13.54
C THR A 122 21.92 21.55 13.58
N ASP A 123 22.51 22.20 14.58
CA ASP A 123 23.93 22.10 14.88
C ASP A 123 24.20 20.83 15.73
N LEU A 124 25.11 19.98 15.28
CA LEU A 124 25.46 18.73 15.97
C LEU A 124 26.65 18.88 16.91
N SER A 125 27.29 20.05 16.95
CA SER A 125 28.45 20.32 17.82
C SER A 125 28.15 20.04 19.29
N ASN A 126 26.93 20.36 19.75
CA ASN A 126 26.51 20.09 21.12
C ASN A 126 26.43 18.57 21.44
N ILE A 127 26.05 17.73 20.48
CA ILE A 127 26.09 16.27 20.69
C ILE A 127 27.54 15.79 20.74
N TYR A 128 28.37 16.33 19.85
CA TYR A 128 29.79 15.98 19.76
C TYR A 128 30.54 16.28 21.08
N ASP A 129 30.35 17.48 21.61
CA ASP A 129 31.06 17.95 22.80
C ASP A 129 30.55 17.29 24.10
N ASN A 130 29.28 16.86 24.15
CA ASN A 130 28.68 16.31 25.37
C ASN A 130 28.73 14.78 25.47
N LEU A 131 29.22 14.06 24.45
CA LEU A 131 29.47 12.62 24.60
C LEU A 131 30.74 12.43 25.45
N THR A 132 30.55 11.96 26.67
CA THR A 132 31.66 11.69 27.61
C THR A 132 32.48 10.49 27.14
N GLU A 133 33.74 10.42 27.57
CA GLU A 133 34.68 9.37 27.12
C GLU A 133 34.27 7.95 27.53
N ASP A 134 33.49 7.81 28.61
CA ASP A 134 32.94 6.54 29.09
C ASP A 134 31.71 6.05 28.28
N LYS A 135 31.14 6.91 27.43
CA LYS A 135 29.99 6.56 26.60
C LYS A 135 30.44 6.11 25.21
N LEU A 136 29.91 4.97 24.78
CA LEU A 136 30.25 4.34 23.51
C LEU A 136 29.52 5.00 22.35
N ALA A 137 28.22 5.29 22.51
CA ALA A 137 27.42 5.83 21.42
C ALA A 137 26.30 6.74 21.90
N ALA A 138 25.88 7.67 21.02
CA ALA A 138 24.59 8.33 21.11
C ALA A 138 23.71 7.92 19.91
N VAL A 139 22.50 7.42 20.19
CA VAL A 139 21.62 6.81 19.18
C VAL A 139 20.19 7.32 19.32
N VAL A 140 19.37 7.14 18.28
CA VAL A 140 17.94 7.46 18.30
C VAL A 140 17.13 6.17 18.21
N VAL A 141 16.30 5.90 19.21
CA VAL A 141 15.36 4.76 19.21
C VAL A 141 14.48 4.82 17.96
N GLU A 142 14.19 3.67 17.35
CA GLU A 142 13.22 3.59 16.25
C GLU A 142 11.79 3.47 16.82
N PRO A 143 10.98 4.55 16.89
CA PRO A 143 9.77 4.55 17.70
C PRO A 143 8.70 3.59 17.18
N LEU A 144 8.59 3.45 15.84
CA LEU A 144 7.60 2.56 15.22
C LEU A 144 7.95 1.10 15.36
N ALA A 145 9.23 0.73 15.16
CA ALA A 145 9.67 -0.64 15.37
C ALA A 145 9.46 -1.05 16.84
N MET A 146 9.71 -0.14 17.78
CA MET A 146 9.44 -0.37 19.20
C MET A 146 7.95 -0.48 19.54
N GLN A 147 7.11 0.36 18.93
CA GLN A 147 5.65 0.29 19.08
C GLN A 147 5.11 -1.06 18.60
N HIS A 148 5.59 -1.54 17.45
CA HIS A 148 5.16 -2.80 16.85
C HIS A 148 6.18 -3.94 17.08
N ARG A 149 6.93 -3.91 18.18
CA ARG A 149 8.06 -4.82 18.43
C ARG A 149 7.71 -6.31 18.40
N LYS A 150 6.47 -6.67 18.77
CA LYS A 150 6.00 -8.07 18.75
C LYS A 150 5.81 -8.62 17.33
N SER A 151 5.67 -7.75 16.33
CA SER A 151 5.57 -8.15 14.92
C SER A 151 6.83 -7.78 14.14
N ILE A 152 7.20 -6.50 14.14
CA ILE A 152 8.34 -5.94 13.39
C ILE A 152 9.67 -6.51 13.92
N LEU A 153 9.85 -6.56 15.23
CA LEU A 153 11.09 -7.01 15.88
C LEU A 153 10.94 -8.40 16.52
N SER A 154 10.07 -9.25 15.97
CA SER A 154 9.79 -10.58 16.49
C SER A 154 11.05 -11.46 16.55
N HIS A 155 11.94 -11.36 15.56
CA HIS A 155 13.22 -12.07 15.52
C HIS A 155 14.15 -11.73 16.68
N CYS A 156 14.07 -10.52 17.25
CA CYS A 156 14.84 -10.15 18.43
C CYS A 156 14.46 -10.98 19.67
N TYR A 157 13.28 -11.61 19.69
CA TYR A 157 12.89 -12.53 20.77
C TYR A 157 13.45 -13.95 20.60
N GLU A 158 14.06 -14.25 19.45
CA GLU A 158 14.54 -15.59 19.09
C GLU A 158 16.08 -15.69 19.08
N ILE A 159 16.78 -14.54 19.03
CA ILE A 159 18.24 -14.46 18.93
C ILE A 159 18.85 -14.16 20.30
N GLU A 160 19.75 -15.00 20.79
CA GLU A 160 20.35 -14.91 22.13
C GLU A 160 21.05 -13.56 22.42
N ASP A 161 21.72 -12.98 21.42
CA ASP A 161 22.38 -11.67 21.52
C ASP A 161 21.41 -10.54 21.94
N PHE A 162 20.10 -10.73 21.74
CA PHE A 162 19.03 -9.80 22.14
C PHE A 162 18.41 -10.12 23.52
N LYS A 163 19.11 -10.85 24.40
CA LYS A 163 18.62 -11.20 25.75
C LYS A 163 18.14 -10.02 26.60
N ASN A 164 18.77 -8.84 26.46
CA ASN A 164 18.39 -7.65 27.21
C ASN A 164 17.05 -7.10 26.72
N PHE A 165 16.86 -7.01 25.40
CA PHE A 165 15.59 -6.67 24.75
C PHE A 165 14.48 -7.67 25.10
N GLN A 166 14.79 -8.97 25.13
CA GLN A 166 13.85 -10.02 25.54
C GLN A 166 13.38 -9.83 26.99
N LYS A 167 14.29 -9.43 27.87
CA LYS A 167 14.00 -9.19 29.28
C LYS A 167 13.15 -7.94 29.49
N ASP A 168 13.55 -6.83 28.87
CA ASP A 168 12.85 -5.56 28.94
C ASP A 168 13.18 -4.66 27.74
N ALA A 169 12.38 -4.79 26.68
CA ALA A 169 12.55 -4.03 25.46
C ALA A 169 12.41 -2.51 25.65
N LEU A 170 11.71 -2.04 26.69
CA LEU A 170 11.57 -0.61 26.96
C LEU A 170 12.80 -0.04 27.66
N LYS A 171 13.47 -0.85 28.48
CA LYS A 171 14.77 -0.49 29.07
C LYS A 171 15.92 -0.61 28.07
N TYR A 172 15.86 -1.57 27.16
CA TYR A 172 16.90 -1.87 26.17
C TYR A 172 16.38 -1.71 24.73
N PRO A 173 15.92 -0.51 24.35
CA PRO A 173 15.20 -0.31 23.11
C PRO A 173 16.09 -0.42 21.88
N TYR A 174 15.45 -0.85 20.80
CA TYR A 174 16.04 -0.98 19.48
C TYR A 174 16.16 0.39 18.79
N PHE A 175 17.34 0.73 18.29
CA PHE A 175 17.63 2.03 17.65
C PHE A 175 17.75 1.93 16.13
N ASN A 176 17.45 3.03 15.45
CA ASN A 176 17.59 3.12 13.99
C ASN A 176 19.05 3.37 13.61
N ALA A 177 19.56 2.67 12.60
CA ALA A 177 20.95 2.77 12.17
C ALA A 177 21.25 3.98 11.27
N GLY A 178 20.25 4.75 10.83
CA GLY A 178 20.47 5.85 9.88
C GLY A 178 21.16 7.08 10.47
N PHE A 179 21.07 7.26 11.79
CA PHE A 179 21.76 8.35 12.50
C PHE A 179 22.26 7.86 13.86
N PHE A 180 23.58 7.87 14.04
CA PHE A 180 24.20 7.59 15.33
C PHE A 180 25.56 8.29 15.46
N PHE A 181 26.02 8.47 16.69
CA PHE A 181 27.32 9.05 17.03
C PHE A 181 28.11 8.06 17.88
N VAL A 182 29.39 7.87 17.60
CA VAL A 182 30.21 6.85 18.28
C VAL A 182 31.51 7.45 18.79
N ASN A 183 31.93 7.01 19.97
CA ASN A 183 33.31 7.08 20.42
C ASN A 183 34.12 5.94 19.74
N ILE A 184 34.74 6.27 18.61
CA ILE A 184 35.51 5.34 17.78
C ILE A 184 36.72 4.81 18.54
N LYS A 185 37.38 5.64 19.34
CA LYS A 185 38.50 5.21 20.17
C LYS A 185 38.08 4.10 21.14
N LEU A 186 37.01 4.32 21.90
CA LEU A 186 36.46 3.29 22.80
C LEU A 186 35.98 2.05 22.03
N ALA A 187 35.37 2.24 20.86
CA ALA A 187 34.92 1.11 20.04
C ALA A 187 36.08 0.22 19.56
N ASN A 188 37.24 0.81 19.25
CA ASN A 188 38.46 0.09 18.91
C ASN A 188 39.02 -0.67 20.12
N GLU A 189 39.07 -0.03 21.30
CA GLU A 189 39.51 -0.68 22.55
C GLU A 189 38.63 -1.91 22.90
N LEU A 190 37.33 -1.82 22.59
CA LEU A 190 36.36 -2.88 22.83
C LEU A 190 36.26 -3.93 21.70
N ASN A 191 37.04 -3.78 20.62
CA ASN A 191 37.01 -4.64 19.43
C ASN A 191 35.58 -4.80 18.86
N ILE A 192 34.85 -3.69 18.75
CA ILE A 192 33.43 -3.70 18.33
C ILE A 192 33.26 -4.26 16.92
N PHE A 193 34.17 -3.96 15.99
CA PHE A 193 34.07 -4.45 14.61
C PHE A 193 34.16 -5.98 14.55
N GLU A 194 35.08 -6.59 15.28
CA GLU A 194 35.27 -8.03 15.32
C GLU A 194 34.02 -8.74 15.87
N LYS A 195 33.35 -8.14 16.86
CA LYS A 195 32.06 -8.64 17.39
C LYS A 195 30.92 -8.52 16.38
N MET A 196 30.87 -7.42 15.65
CA MET A 196 29.91 -7.25 14.55
C MET A 196 30.12 -8.29 13.46
N LEU A 197 31.38 -8.60 13.15
CA LEU A 197 31.73 -9.62 12.16
C LEU A 197 31.38 -11.03 12.66
N ASP A 198 31.59 -11.33 13.94
CA ASP A 198 31.13 -12.59 14.55
C ASP A 198 29.60 -12.74 14.44
N PHE A 199 28.85 -11.71 14.82
CA PHE A 199 27.38 -11.73 14.70
C PHE A 199 26.96 -11.92 13.24
N LEU A 200 27.54 -11.16 12.31
CA LEU A 200 27.27 -11.28 10.87
C LEU A 200 27.53 -12.70 10.37
N ASN A 201 28.62 -13.33 10.81
CA ASN A 201 28.97 -14.68 10.41
C ASN A 201 27.97 -15.73 10.91
N ARG A 202 27.35 -15.51 12.08
CA ARG A 202 26.30 -16.38 12.63
C ARG A 202 24.93 -16.11 12.01
N PHE A 203 24.65 -14.84 11.68
CA PHE A 203 23.36 -14.37 11.17
C PHE A 203 23.54 -13.47 9.92
N PRO A 204 23.99 -14.03 8.78
CA PRO A 204 24.36 -13.22 7.60
C PRO A 204 23.18 -12.52 6.92
N ASN A 205 21.94 -12.94 7.21
CA ASN A 205 20.72 -12.45 6.59
C ASN A 205 19.69 -12.00 7.64
N SER A 206 20.14 -11.25 8.64
CA SER A 206 19.25 -10.65 9.65
C SER A 206 18.16 -9.77 8.98
N PRO A 207 16.91 -9.77 9.47
CA PRO A 207 15.79 -9.10 8.80
C PRO A 207 16.00 -7.60 8.49
N TYR A 208 16.68 -6.88 9.37
CA TYR A 208 17.03 -5.46 9.22
C TYR A 208 18.52 -5.24 9.00
N ALA A 209 19.21 -6.24 8.44
CA ALA A 209 20.57 -6.12 7.95
C ALA A 209 21.55 -5.63 9.05
N ASP A 210 22.42 -4.69 8.70
CA ASP A 210 23.40 -4.04 9.58
C ASP A 210 22.77 -3.36 10.81
N GLN A 211 21.50 -2.94 10.73
CA GLN A 211 20.80 -2.37 11.88
C GLN A 211 20.61 -3.40 13.00
N ASP A 212 20.35 -4.67 12.66
CA ASP A 212 20.28 -5.74 13.65
C ASP A 212 21.65 -6.02 14.26
N ILE A 213 22.73 -5.93 13.48
CA ILE A 213 24.10 -6.15 13.93
C ILE A 213 24.52 -5.06 14.93
N LEU A 214 24.24 -3.80 14.59
CA LEU A 214 24.47 -2.65 15.46
C LEU A 214 23.70 -2.77 16.77
N ASN A 215 22.43 -3.19 16.70
CA ASN A 215 21.64 -3.38 17.90
C ASN A 215 22.12 -4.57 18.73
N ALA A 216 22.41 -5.73 18.13
CA ALA A 216 22.90 -6.89 18.86
C ALA A 216 24.21 -6.61 19.62
N VAL A 217 25.17 -5.95 18.95
CA VAL A 217 26.48 -5.67 19.57
C VAL A 217 26.41 -4.44 20.47
N ILE A 218 26.08 -3.26 19.93
CA ILE A 218 26.12 -2.02 20.71
C ILE A 218 24.86 -1.89 21.57
N GLY A 219 23.69 -2.07 20.95
CA GLY A 219 22.38 -1.88 21.59
C GLY A 219 22.11 -2.81 22.77
N GLN A 220 22.68 -4.02 22.77
CA GLN A 220 22.42 -5.04 23.78
C GLN A 220 23.64 -5.31 24.67
N GLU A 221 24.81 -5.61 24.11
CA GLU A 221 26.01 -5.92 24.92
C GLU A 221 26.53 -4.68 25.68
N TYR A 222 26.40 -3.50 25.08
CA TYR A 222 26.91 -2.22 25.61
C TYR A 222 25.82 -1.20 25.92
N SER A 223 24.60 -1.66 26.20
CA SER A 223 23.43 -0.81 26.40
C SER A 223 23.62 0.28 27.48
N GLU A 224 24.37 -0.01 28.54
CA GLU A 224 24.65 0.94 29.64
C GLU A 224 25.62 2.07 29.22
N LEU A 225 26.34 1.88 28.10
CA LEU A 225 27.25 2.87 27.52
C LEU A 225 26.57 3.72 26.43
N ILE A 226 25.26 3.56 26.22
CA ILE A 226 24.49 4.33 25.24
C ILE A 226 23.90 5.59 25.87
N ASN A 227 23.91 6.67 25.09
CA ASN A 227 23.12 7.88 25.33
C ASN A 227 21.96 7.95 24.31
N TYR A 228 20.71 7.91 24.78
CA TYR A 228 19.56 8.00 23.89
C TYR A 228 19.20 9.46 23.59
N LEU A 229 19.28 9.84 22.32
CA LEU A 229 18.88 11.14 21.83
C LEU A 229 17.35 11.21 21.65
N GLU A 230 16.79 12.42 21.73
CA GLU A 230 15.35 12.61 21.51
C GLU A 230 14.92 12.27 20.06
N PRO A 231 13.65 11.85 19.83
CA PRO A 231 13.19 11.39 18.52
C PRO A 231 13.32 12.41 17.38
N SER A 232 13.41 13.71 17.69
CA SER A 232 13.56 14.78 16.70
C SER A 232 14.84 14.65 15.86
N TYR A 233 15.85 13.92 16.35
CA TYR A 233 17.09 13.62 15.63
C TYR A 233 16.97 12.48 14.59
N ASN A 234 15.78 11.88 14.42
CA ASN A 234 15.55 10.89 13.36
C ASN A 234 14.05 10.81 12.99
N ILE A 235 13.51 11.85 12.34
CA ILE A 235 12.11 11.89 11.91
C ILE A 235 11.96 11.30 10.51
N PHE A 236 11.28 10.18 10.39
CA PHE A 236 11.00 9.55 9.10
C PHE A 236 9.97 10.38 8.33
N CYS A 237 10.28 10.77 7.11
CA CYS A 237 9.44 11.71 6.35
C CYS A 237 8.24 11.04 5.65
N ASP A 238 8.24 9.72 5.53
CA ASP A 238 7.21 8.96 4.81
C ASP A 238 6.37 8.07 5.74
N ILE A 239 5.87 8.66 6.83
CA ILE A 239 5.06 7.99 7.85
C ILE A 239 3.86 8.86 8.23
N ASP A 240 2.75 8.21 8.60
CA ASP A 240 1.62 8.87 9.24
C ASP A 240 1.86 9.03 10.75
N TYR A 241 2.07 10.27 11.20
CA TYR A 241 2.26 10.61 12.62
C TYR A 241 0.95 10.96 13.35
N GLU A 242 -0.20 10.86 12.67
CA GLU A 242 -1.52 11.03 13.30
C GLU A 242 -2.14 9.71 13.76
N GLN A 243 -1.48 8.58 13.48
CA GLN A 243 -1.87 7.26 13.99
C GLN A 243 -1.71 7.15 15.53
N PRO A 244 -2.46 6.27 16.22
CA PRO A 244 -2.31 6.07 17.65
C PRO A 244 -0.97 5.39 17.99
N PHE A 245 -0.25 5.92 18.99
CA PHE A 245 1.02 5.39 19.49
C PHE A 245 0.82 4.54 20.75
N ASN A 246 0.15 3.39 20.59
CA ASN A 246 -0.14 2.45 21.68
C ASN A 246 1.09 1.57 21.99
N ASP A 247 1.45 1.37 23.26
CA ASP A 247 2.61 0.53 23.67
C ASP A 247 3.96 1.03 23.13
N ALA A 248 4.07 2.34 22.89
CA ALA A 248 5.28 3.01 22.43
C ALA A 248 6.22 3.39 23.59
N LEU A 249 7.53 3.43 23.31
CA LEU A 249 8.53 3.89 24.29
C LEU A 249 8.33 5.35 24.70
N TYR A 250 7.95 6.19 23.73
CA TYR A 250 7.63 7.60 23.96
C TYR A 250 6.13 7.80 23.93
N ASN A 251 5.62 8.67 24.79
CA ASN A 251 4.23 9.08 24.73
C ASN A 251 3.94 9.89 23.45
N GLU A 252 2.66 9.97 23.09
CA GLU A 252 2.19 10.62 21.88
C GLU A 252 2.59 12.11 21.80
N GLU A 253 2.61 12.82 22.94
CA GLU A 253 2.99 14.23 22.99
C GLU A 253 4.45 14.45 22.55
N ILE A 254 5.37 13.61 23.04
CA ILE A 254 6.80 13.67 22.67
C ILE A 254 6.97 13.39 21.17
N ILE A 255 6.27 12.37 20.65
CA ILE A 255 6.35 12.01 19.23
C ILE A 255 5.82 13.14 18.35
N LYS A 256 4.64 13.67 18.66
CA LYS A 256 4.04 14.80 17.92
C LYS A 256 4.88 16.07 18.01
N LYS A 257 5.47 16.36 19.17
CA LYS A 257 6.38 17.51 19.35
C LYS A 257 7.66 17.35 18.52
N SER A 258 8.23 16.14 18.51
CA SER A 258 9.42 15.82 17.73
C SER A 258 9.15 15.89 16.23
N PHE A 259 8.00 15.38 15.78
CA PHE A 259 7.55 15.49 14.41
C PHE A 259 7.34 16.94 13.99
N LYS A 260 6.70 17.78 14.81
CA LYS A 260 6.49 19.21 14.49
C LYS A 260 7.78 20.02 14.38
N ASN A 261 8.82 19.63 15.11
CA ASN A 261 10.13 20.31 15.12
C ASN A 261 11.29 19.34 14.88
N PRO A 262 11.44 18.78 13.66
CA PRO A 262 12.52 17.84 13.37
C PRO A 262 13.87 18.54 13.40
N LYS A 263 14.85 17.90 14.05
CA LYS A 263 16.27 18.27 14.01
C LYS A 263 17.00 17.56 12.88
N VAL A 264 16.59 16.34 12.57
CA VAL A 264 17.06 15.59 11.40
C VAL A 264 15.87 14.94 10.71
N TYR A 265 15.75 15.17 9.41
CA TYR A 265 14.74 14.56 8.55
C TYR A 265 15.35 13.34 7.87
N HIS A 266 14.69 12.20 7.95
CA HIS A 266 15.12 10.95 7.35
C HIS A 266 14.13 10.53 6.27
N TYR A 267 14.54 10.53 5.01
CA TYR A 267 13.69 10.06 3.92
C TYR A 267 13.80 8.54 3.75
N ALA A 268 13.61 7.79 4.85
CA ALA A 268 13.69 6.32 4.90
C ALA A 268 12.62 5.65 4.01
N GLY A 269 12.87 4.40 3.59
CA GLY A 269 11.91 3.61 2.80
C GLY A 269 11.94 3.89 1.29
N ALA A 270 10.89 3.48 0.58
CA ALA A 270 10.86 3.45 -0.89
C ALA A 270 10.54 4.81 -1.55
N ASN A 271 9.75 5.66 -0.88
CA ASN A 271 9.42 6.98 -1.43
C ASN A 271 10.54 7.97 -1.09
N LYS A 272 11.21 8.48 -2.12
CA LYS A 272 12.24 9.52 -1.99
C LYS A 272 11.81 10.80 -2.69
N PRO A 273 12.16 11.99 -2.15
CA PRO A 273 11.73 13.25 -2.72
C PRO A 273 12.29 13.53 -4.13
N TRP A 274 13.40 12.87 -4.50
CA TRP A 274 13.98 12.92 -5.86
C TRP A 274 13.44 11.85 -6.81
N ILE A 275 12.70 10.84 -6.32
CA ILE A 275 12.15 9.75 -7.13
C ILE A 275 10.70 10.06 -7.51
N ASN A 276 9.86 10.43 -6.54
CA ASN A 276 8.43 10.67 -6.76
C ASN A 276 7.90 11.79 -5.85
N THR A 277 6.62 12.13 -5.98
CA THR A 277 5.95 13.16 -5.15
C THR A 277 5.10 12.57 -4.02
N LYS A 278 5.26 11.27 -3.70
CA LYS A 278 4.43 10.54 -2.73
C LYS A 278 4.91 10.65 -1.29
N VAL A 279 6.10 11.20 -1.03
CA VAL A 279 6.61 11.41 0.34
C VAL A 279 5.60 12.21 1.14
N ALA A 280 5.08 11.61 2.21
CA ALA A 280 3.97 12.16 2.98
C ALA A 280 4.29 13.52 3.61
N ASN A 281 5.47 13.67 4.22
CA ASN A 281 5.84 14.84 5.00
C ASN A 281 7.16 15.47 4.56
N TYR A 282 7.31 16.78 4.80
CA TYR A 282 8.57 17.51 4.60
C TYR A 282 9.23 17.38 3.22
N TYR A 283 8.46 17.08 2.16
CA TYR A 283 8.96 16.92 0.80
C TYR A 283 9.81 18.11 0.33
N ASP A 284 9.35 19.32 0.58
CA ASP A 284 9.99 20.55 0.08
C ASP A 284 11.30 20.89 0.84
N ILE A 285 11.54 20.29 2.02
CA ILE A 285 12.78 20.50 2.79
C ILE A 285 13.99 19.91 2.08
N TRP A 286 13.88 18.70 1.52
CA TRP A 286 14.97 18.13 0.71
C TRP A 286 15.29 19.01 -0.50
N TRP A 287 14.25 19.48 -1.21
CA TRP A 287 14.41 20.38 -2.35
C TRP A 287 15.00 21.75 -1.99
N LYS A 288 14.71 22.26 -0.78
CA LYS A 288 15.37 23.47 -0.24
C LYS A 288 16.89 23.28 -0.21
N TYR A 289 17.38 22.18 0.36
CA TYR A 289 18.82 21.91 0.44
C TYR A 289 19.44 21.55 -0.91
N LEU A 290 18.72 20.84 -1.78
CA LEU A 290 19.17 20.61 -3.16
C LEU A 290 19.44 21.92 -3.90
N LYS A 291 18.58 22.94 -3.74
CA LYS A 291 18.76 24.26 -4.37
C LYS A 291 19.99 25.01 -3.85
N LEU A 292 20.47 24.66 -2.66
CA LEU A 292 21.69 25.21 -2.06
C LEU A 292 22.94 24.38 -2.39
N SER A 293 22.76 23.20 -2.98
CA SER A 293 23.84 22.29 -3.38
C SER A 293 24.32 22.56 -4.83
N PRO A 294 25.43 21.94 -5.26
CA PRO A 294 25.87 21.93 -6.66
C PRO A 294 24.81 21.42 -7.65
N TYR A 295 23.86 20.60 -7.19
CA TYR A 295 22.76 20.04 -7.98
C TYR A 295 21.53 20.95 -8.09
N ARG A 296 21.64 22.25 -7.75
CA ARG A 296 20.54 23.23 -7.81
C ARG A 296 19.74 23.29 -9.12
N LYS A 297 20.31 22.84 -10.23
CA LYS A 297 19.64 22.81 -11.56
C LYS A 297 18.72 21.59 -11.76
N MET A 298 18.81 20.57 -10.91
CA MET A 298 17.92 19.40 -10.96
C MET A 298 16.46 19.87 -10.87
N LYS A 299 15.63 19.31 -11.77
CA LYS A 299 14.22 19.65 -11.88
C LYS A 299 13.43 18.88 -10.83
N ASN A 300 12.57 19.61 -10.12
CA ASN A 300 11.67 19.02 -9.15
C ASN A 300 10.48 18.37 -9.88
N PRO A 301 10.20 17.07 -9.70
CA PRO A 301 9.02 16.40 -10.25
C PRO A 301 7.71 17.14 -9.91
N LYS A 302 7.61 17.69 -8.69
CA LYS A 302 6.49 18.54 -8.23
C LYS A 302 6.41 19.89 -8.97
N LYS A 303 7.51 20.41 -9.54
CA LYS A 303 7.54 21.70 -10.27
C LYS A 303 7.10 21.62 -11.75
N ASN A 304 6.69 20.46 -12.25
CA ASN A 304 5.92 20.39 -13.51
C ASN A 304 4.50 21.01 -13.41
N LYS A 305 4.15 21.62 -12.27
CA LYS A 305 2.85 22.22 -11.96
C LYS A 305 2.65 23.66 -12.45
N ILE A 306 3.66 24.34 -13.01
CA ILE A 306 3.50 25.58 -13.82
C ILE A 306 4.40 25.46 -15.05
N ILE A 307 3.83 25.31 -16.23
CA ILE A 307 4.51 25.02 -17.51
C ILE A 307 5.10 26.28 -18.20
N GLY A 308 4.99 27.44 -17.56
CA GLY A 308 5.78 28.61 -17.92
C GLY A 308 4.95 29.88 -17.99
N VAL A 309 5.59 30.99 -17.68
CA VAL A 309 5.05 32.34 -17.87
C VAL A 309 5.70 32.89 -19.14
N ILE A 310 4.91 33.07 -20.21
CA ILE A 310 5.37 33.74 -21.43
C ILE A 310 4.84 35.16 -21.36
N GLU A 311 5.74 36.14 -21.36
CA GLU A 311 5.40 37.54 -21.24
C GLU A 311 5.92 38.31 -22.45
N ASN A 312 5.04 39.07 -23.09
CA ASN A 312 5.40 40.02 -24.14
C ASN A 312 4.70 41.37 -23.89
N ASP A 313 4.89 42.34 -24.79
CA ASP A 313 4.40 43.70 -24.62
C ASP A 313 2.86 43.80 -24.60
N ARG A 314 2.16 42.81 -25.17
CA ARG A 314 0.70 42.76 -25.23
C ARG A 314 0.06 41.75 -24.28
N TYR A 315 0.78 40.71 -23.86
CA TYR A 315 0.19 39.58 -23.15
C TYR A 315 1.09 39.02 -22.05
N LYS A 316 0.44 38.45 -21.03
CA LYS A 316 1.05 37.56 -20.04
C LYS A 316 0.30 36.23 -20.08
N ILE A 317 1.00 35.17 -20.45
CA ILE A 317 0.43 33.84 -20.67
C ILE A 317 0.93 32.91 -19.57
N TYR A 318 0.03 32.29 -18.85
CA TYR A 318 0.33 31.24 -17.88
C TYR A 318 -0.04 29.89 -18.49
N LYS A 319 0.97 29.01 -18.63
CA LYS A 319 0.75 27.60 -18.96
C LYS A 319 0.74 26.78 -17.68
N ILE A 320 -0.29 25.95 -17.48
CA ILE A 320 -0.46 25.06 -16.32
C ILE A 320 -0.84 23.69 -16.87
N LEU A 321 0.05 22.70 -16.90
CA LEU A 321 -0.24 21.42 -17.58
C LEU A 321 -0.75 21.66 -19.04
N PHE A 322 -1.91 21.11 -19.41
CA PHE A 322 -2.56 21.33 -20.72
C PHE A 322 -3.39 22.63 -20.80
N ILE A 323 -3.34 23.47 -19.77
CA ILE A 323 -4.15 24.68 -19.59
C ILE A 323 -3.34 25.89 -20.03
N LYS A 324 -3.96 26.76 -20.83
CA LYS A 324 -3.38 28.04 -21.22
C LYS A 324 -4.31 29.17 -20.77
N ILE A 325 -3.82 30.06 -19.91
CA ILE A 325 -4.51 31.27 -19.45
C ILE A 325 -3.78 32.48 -20.04
N ILE A 326 -4.51 33.35 -20.76
CA ILE A 326 -3.95 34.51 -21.45
C ILE A 326 -4.51 35.79 -20.82
N PHE A 327 -3.61 36.65 -20.33
CA PHE A 327 -3.93 38.00 -19.86
C PHE A 327 -3.41 39.02 -20.87
N LYS A 328 -4.19 40.06 -21.17
CA LYS A 328 -3.77 41.18 -22.04
C LYS A 328 -3.24 42.33 -21.18
N LYS A 329 -2.04 42.82 -21.47
CA LYS A 329 -1.48 44.02 -20.81
C LYS A 329 -2.12 45.27 -21.42
N LYS A 330 -2.71 46.16 -20.62
CA LYS A 330 -3.22 47.45 -21.11
C LYS A 330 -2.12 48.52 -21.12
N SER A 331 -2.18 49.41 -22.11
CA SER A 331 -1.39 50.65 -22.15
C SER A 331 -1.87 51.62 -21.06
N LEU A 332 -0.93 52.37 -20.48
CA LEU A 332 -1.06 53.19 -19.27
C LEU A 332 -2.09 54.33 -19.29
N LYS A 333 -2.99 54.44 -20.29
CA LYS A 333 -3.72 55.69 -20.55
C LYS A 333 -5.25 55.73 -20.41
N ASN A 334 -6.00 54.70 -20.00
CA ASN A 334 -7.45 54.87 -19.78
C ASN A 334 -8.06 53.95 -18.69
N LYS A 335 -9.09 54.47 -18.00
CA LYS A 335 -9.81 53.89 -16.83
C LYS A 335 -10.31 52.44 -17.05
N PRO A 336 -10.40 51.61 -15.99
CA PRO A 336 -10.73 50.18 -16.10
C PRO A 336 -12.23 49.94 -16.37
N GLN A 337 -12.54 49.01 -17.29
CA GLN A 337 -13.86 48.39 -17.45
C GLN A 337 -13.71 46.85 -17.51
N LYS A 338 -14.75 46.17 -17.01
CA LYS A 338 -14.95 44.74 -16.68
C LYS A 338 -14.31 43.69 -17.62
N SER A 339 -13.75 42.65 -17.00
CA SER A 339 -13.27 41.36 -17.53
C SER A 339 -11.91 41.30 -18.26
N ASP A 340 -10.84 41.01 -17.52
CA ASP A 340 -9.48 40.77 -18.06
C ASP A 340 -9.12 39.25 -18.11
N ILE A 341 -10.00 38.41 -18.68
CA ILE A 341 -9.65 37.04 -19.11
C ILE A 341 -10.29 36.80 -20.48
N ASP A 342 -9.49 36.90 -21.54
CA ASP A 342 -9.99 36.85 -22.93
C ASP A 342 -10.29 35.42 -23.41
N THR A 343 -9.55 34.39 -22.96
CA THR A 343 -9.79 32.99 -23.40
C THR A 343 -9.16 31.94 -22.48
N ILE A 344 -9.85 30.82 -22.28
CA ILE A 344 -9.44 29.65 -21.50
C ILE A 344 -9.68 28.43 -22.40
N GLY A 345 -8.61 27.84 -22.94
CA GLY A 345 -8.69 26.69 -23.88
C GLY A 345 -8.36 25.36 -23.19
N TRP A 346 -9.30 24.41 -23.20
CA TRP A 346 -9.20 23.13 -22.49
C TRP A 346 -9.92 22.02 -23.27
N TRP A 347 -9.26 20.88 -23.48
CA TRP A 347 -9.92 19.62 -23.87
C TRP A 347 -9.78 18.65 -22.70
N ILE A 348 -10.83 18.53 -21.89
CA ILE A 348 -10.88 17.58 -20.76
C ILE A 348 -12.07 16.64 -20.97
N PRO A 349 -11.84 15.33 -21.19
CA PRO A 349 -12.91 14.37 -21.40
C PRO A 349 -13.75 14.13 -20.13
N ILE A 350 -13.16 14.31 -18.94
CA ILE A 350 -13.79 14.04 -17.63
C ILE A 350 -14.61 15.26 -17.16
N LYS A 351 -15.93 15.08 -17.03
CA LYS A 351 -16.89 16.13 -16.64
C LYS A 351 -16.59 16.73 -15.25
N SER A 352 -16.36 15.90 -14.23
CA SER A 352 -16.12 16.36 -12.85
C SER A 352 -14.83 17.19 -12.69
N LEU A 353 -13.80 16.87 -13.47
CA LEU A 353 -12.55 17.63 -13.54
C LEU A 353 -12.78 18.97 -14.24
N ARG A 354 -13.48 18.94 -15.38
CA ARG A 354 -13.91 20.13 -16.12
C ARG A 354 -14.74 21.09 -15.27
N ASP A 355 -15.66 20.57 -14.45
CA ASP A 355 -16.51 21.38 -13.58
C ASP A 355 -15.72 22.04 -12.43
N SER A 356 -14.76 21.32 -11.82
CA SER A 356 -13.85 21.93 -10.82
C SER A 356 -13.03 23.07 -11.41
N ILE A 357 -12.50 22.85 -12.60
CA ILE A 357 -11.76 23.86 -13.34
C ILE A 357 -12.63 25.07 -13.68
N ARG A 358 -13.88 24.82 -14.07
CA ARG A 358 -14.86 25.87 -14.35
C ARG A 358 -15.18 26.67 -13.10
N ASN A 359 -15.30 26.02 -11.93
CA ASN A 359 -15.51 26.69 -10.66
C ASN A 359 -14.31 27.56 -10.25
N ILE A 360 -13.09 27.07 -10.44
CA ILE A 360 -11.86 27.85 -10.21
C ILE A 360 -11.84 29.09 -11.13
N TYR A 361 -12.16 28.91 -12.42
CA TYR A 361 -12.27 30.04 -13.34
C TYR A 361 -13.33 31.05 -12.90
N MET A 362 -14.53 30.60 -12.53
CA MET A 362 -15.60 31.50 -12.09
C MET A 362 -15.24 32.22 -10.81
N ASN A 363 -14.58 31.57 -9.86
CA ASN A 363 -14.10 32.19 -8.62
C ASN A 363 -13.00 33.23 -8.88
N ILE A 364 -12.05 32.94 -9.78
CA ILE A 364 -11.03 33.92 -10.20
C ILE A 364 -11.71 35.12 -10.89
N LYS A 365 -12.64 34.87 -11.81
CA LYS A 365 -13.36 35.91 -12.55
C LYS A 365 -14.22 36.81 -11.65
N ASN A 366 -14.94 36.22 -10.69
CA ASN A 366 -15.81 36.97 -9.78
C ASN A 366 -15.03 37.88 -8.83
N ASN A 367 -13.88 37.41 -8.33
CA ASN A 367 -13.05 38.20 -7.40
C ASN A 367 -12.17 39.26 -8.10
N LEU A 368 -11.75 39.03 -9.35
CA LEU A 368 -11.14 40.06 -10.20
C LEU A 368 -12.09 41.24 -10.44
N ASN A 369 -13.41 40.98 -10.48
CA ASN A 369 -14.41 42.04 -10.63
C ASN A 369 -14.72 42.78 -9.32
N GLN A 370 -14.36 42.23 -8.14
CA GLN A 370 -14.67 42.81 -6.84
C GLN A 370 -13.53 43.62 -6.22
N SER A 371 -12.29 43.48 -6.72
CA SER A 371 -11.14 44.16 -6.12
C SER A 371 -10.31 44.90 -7.17
N ASN A 372 -10.04 46.19 -6.96
CA ASN A 372 -8.99 46.95 -7.65
C ASN A 372 -7.58 46.49 -7.21
N SER A 373 -7.37 45.20 -6.92
CA SER A 373 -6.24 44.72 -6.14
C SER A 373 -5.20 43.95 -6.96
N ARG A 374 -3.93 44.10 -6.56
CA ARG A 374 -2.75 43.52 -7.20
C ARG A 374 -2.86 41.99 -7.28
N ILE A 375 -2.26 41.42 -8.32
CA ILE A 375 -2.20 39.98 -8.64
C ILE A 375 -1.77 39.12 -7.43
N ASP A 376 -0.99 39.67 -6.50
CA ASP A 376 -0.50 38.98 -5.29
C ASP A 376 -1.65 38.49 -4.38
N ASN A 377 -2.82 39.13 -4.40
CA ASN A 377 -4.00 38.71 -3.64
C ASN A 377 -4.72 37.47 -4.21
N LEU A 378 -4.38 37.05 -5.43
CA LEU A 378 -4.94 35.85 -6.06
C LEU A 378 -4.18 34.57 -5.71
N TYR A 379 -2.96 34.69 -5.17
CA TYR A 379 -2.06 33.55 -4.91
C TYR A 379 -2.69 32.48 -4.00
N PRO A 380 -3.32 32.82 -2.86
CA PRO A 380 -3.91 31.82 -1.95
C PRO A 380 -5.11 31.07 -2.57
N PHE A 381 -5.87 31.74 -3.44
CA PHE A 381 -7.05 31.14 -4.09
C PHE A 381 -6.65 30.22 -5.24
N ILE A 382 -5.62 30.61 -5.98
CA ILE A 382 -4.99 29.77 -6.98
C ILE A 382 -4.42 28.51 -6.31
N GLU A 383 -3.75 28.67 -5.16
CA GLU A 383 -3.21 27.56 -4.37
C GLU A 383 -4.30 26.60 -3.85
N ASN A 384 -5.43 27.12 -3.35
CA ASN A 384 -6.57 26.29 -2.96
C ASN A 384 -7.21 25.56 -4.16
N GLY A 385 -7.39 26.23 -5.29
CA GLY A 385 -7.87 25.60 -6.52
C GLY A 385 -6.90 24.52 -7.06
N TYR A 386 -5.60 24.72 -6.89
CA TYR A 386 -4.59 23.69 -7.19
C TYR A 386 -4.71 22.49 -6.28
N SER A 387 -4.95 22.69 -4.98
CA SER A 387 -5.18 21.60 -4.03
C SER A 387 -6.38 20.73 -4.44
N ASP A 388 -7.51 21.37 -4.81
CA ASP A 388 -8.69 20.67 -5.29
C ASP A 388 -8.46 19.91 -6.61
N ILE A 389 -7.74 20.52 -7.55
CA ILE A 389 -7.35 19.84 -8.80
C ILE A 389 -6.44 18.65 -8.51
N HIS A 390 -5.46 18.81 -7.61
CA HIS A 390 -4.56 17.73 -7.21
C HIS A 390 -5.29 16.58 -6.58
N LYS A 391 -6.16 16.85 -5.60
CA LYS A 391 -7.01 15.85 -4.99
C LYS A 391 -7.80 15.08 -6.05
N LYS A 392 -8.41 15.77 -7.02
CA LYS A 392 -9.15 15.11 -8.11
C LYS A 392 -8.27 14.31 -9.08
N PHE A 393 -7.02 14.73 -9.29
CA PHE A 393 -6.05 13.94 -10.05
C PHE A 393 -5.58 12.72 -9.28
N ASP A 394 -5.39 12.82 -7.98
CA ASP A 394 -5.04 11.71 -7.10
C ASP A 394 -6.21 10.72 -7.00
N ASP A 395 -7.45 11.22 -6.90
CA ASP A 395 -8.67 10.40 -6.98
C ASP A 395 -8.75 9.67 -8.34
N LEU A 396 -8.46 10.38 -9.44
CA LEU A 396 -8.44 9.79 -10.78
C LEU A 396 -7.32 8.77 -10.94
N TYR A 397 -6.14 9.05 -10.41
CA TYR A 397 -4.99 8.15 -10.45
C TYR A 397 -5.30 6.88 -9.67
N THR A 398 -5.82 7.02 -8.44
CA THR A 398 -6.28 5.92 -7.60
C THR A 398 -7.37 5.11 -8.30
N TYR A 399 -8.32 5.79 -8.94
CA TYR A 399 -9.35 5.14 -9.75
C TYR A 399 -8.75 4.33 -10.90
N VAL A 400 -7.79 4.90 -11.66
CA VAL A 400 -7.12 4.19 -12.77
C VAL A 400 -6.29 3.02 -12.25
N GLU A 401 -5.51 3.19 -11.18
CA GLU A 401 -4.75 2.10 -10.56
C GLU A 401 -5.66 0.96 -10.10
N ASN A 402 -6.78 1.27 -9.44
CA ASN A 402 -7.77 0.27 -9.04
C ASN A 402 -8.34 -0.46 -10.27
N ARG A 403 -8.66 0.25 -11.35
CA ARG A 403 -9.15 -0.37 -12.59
C ARG A 403 -8.10 -1.21 -13.32
N LEU A 404 -6.82 -0.84 -13.25
CA LEU A 404 -5.72 -1.66 -13.77
C LEU A 404 -5.53 -2.92 -12.93
N SER A 405 -5.65 -2.81 -11.60
CA SER A 405 -5.65 -3.95 -10.68
C SER A 405 -6.81 -4.91 -10.97
N ASP A 406 -8.03 -4.39 -11.16
CA ASP A 406 -9.20 -5.18 -11.56
C ASP A 406 -8.99 -5.90 -12.88
N PHE A 407 -8.44 -5.21 -13.89
CA PHE A 407 -8.12 -5.81 -15.18
C PHE A 407 -7.07 -6.92 -15.05
N HIS A 408 -6.00 -6.68 -14.30
CA HIS A 408 -4.94 -7.66 -14.04
C HIS A 408 -5.50 -8.94 -13.38
N ASN A 409 -6.36 -8.78 -12.36
CA ASN A 409 -6.98 -9.89 -11.65
C ASN A 409 -7.97 -10.67 -12.53
N SER A 410 -8.76 -9.99 -13.36
CA SER A 410 -9.67 -10.65 -14.30
C SER A 410 -8.89 -11.50 -15.32
N VAL A 411 -7.79 -10.98 -15.88
CA VAL A 411 -6.90 -11.76 -16.77
C VAL A 411 -6.32 -12.98 -16.05
N LYS A 412 -5.88 -12.83 -14.80
CA LYS A 412 -5.37 -13.95 -13.98
C LYS A 412 -6.45 -15.03 -13.77
N ASN A 413 -7.67 -14.64 -13.41
CA ASN A 413 -8.78 -15.57 -13.19
C ASN A 413 -9.19 -16.27 -14.49
N MET A 414 -9.17 -15.60 -15.64
CA MET A 414 -9.39 -16.23 -16.95
C MET A 414 -8.34 -17.30 -17.26
N ILE A 415 -7.06 -17.01 -17.04
CA ILE A 415 -5.96 -17.97 -17.26
C ILE A 415 -6.13 -19.20 -16.35
N LEU A 416 -6.41 -18.98 -15.06
CA LEU A 416 -6.62 -20.07 -14.10
C LEU A 416 -7.84 -20.91 -14.49
N SER A 417 -8.96 -20.28 -14.82
CA SER A 417 -10.19 -20.95 -15.26
C SER A 417 -9.92 -21.82 -16.48
N SER A 418 -9.26 -21.28 -17.50
CA SER A 418 -8.91 -22.01 -18.73
C SER A 418 -8.06 -23.26 -18.46
N SER A 419 -7.28 -23.29 -17.38
CA SER A 419 -6.45 -24.44 -16.99
C SER A 419 -7.16 -25.48 -16.11
N ILE A 420 -8.10 -25.05 -15.25
CA ILE A 420 -8.74 -25.87 -14.22
C ILE A 420 -10.12 -26.35 -14.67
N HIS A 421 -10.97 -25.43 -15.14
CA HIS A 421 -12.37 -25.69 -15.44
C HIS A 421 -12.61 -26.78 -16.50
N PRO A 422 -11.77 -26.99 -17.53
CA PRO A 422 -12.05 -28.02 -18.54
C PRO A 422 -12.09 -29.42 -17.96
N LYS A 423 -11.31 -29.67 -16.90
CA LYS A 423 -11.23 -30.96 -16.19
C LYS A 423 -12.44 -31.22 -15.30
N ILE A 424 -13.20 -30.17 -14.99
CA ILE A 424 -14.24 -30.18 -13.96
C ILE A 424 -15.60 -30.03 -14.60
N PHE A 425 -15.84 -28.96 -15.36
CA PHE A 425 -17.18 -28.59 -15.81
C PHE A 425 -17.63 -29.23 -17.13
N THR A 426 -16.70 -29.67 -17.98
CA THR A 426 -17.02 -30.27 -19.29
C THR A 426 -17.97 -31.46 -19.17
N LYS A 427 -17.79 -32.31 -18.15
CA LYS A 427 -18.61 -33.51 -17.92
C LYS A 427 -20.04 -33.22 -17.45
N TYR A 428 -20.35 -31.98 -17.05
CA TYR A 428 -21.67 -31.59 -16.57
C TYR A 428 -22.51 -30.86 -17.62
N LEU A 429 -22.00 -30.65 -18.83
CA LEU A 429 -22.76 -30.01 -19.90
C LEU A 429 -24.02 -30.83 -20.20
N ASN A 430 -25.20 -30.20 -20.10
CA ASN A 430 -26.52 -30.76 -20.43
C ASN A 430 -26.95 -32.02 -19.63
N VAL A 431 -26.29 -32.35 -18.52
CA VAL A 431 -26.58 -33.59 -17.76
C VAL A 431 -27.96 -33.62 -17.08
N ASN A 432 -28.59 -32.46 -16.91
CA ASN A 432 -29.90 -32.32 -16.28
C ASN A 432 -31.02 -32.03 -17.28
N LYS A 433 -30.80 -32.29 -18.58
CA LYS A 433 -31.84 -32.14 -19.60
C LYS A 433 -33.12 -32.89 -19.19
N ASN A 434 -34.25 -32.18 -19.18
CA ASN A 434 -35.57 -32.63 -18.73
C ASN A 434 -35.78 -32.83 -17.22
N LYS A 435 -34.78 -32.51 -16.38
CA LYS A 435 -34.94 -32.52 -14.92
C LYS A 435 -35.25 -31.12 -14.40
N ASP A 436 -35.88 -31.07 -13.24
CA ASP A 436 -36.01 -29.84 -12.48
C ASP A 436 -34.83 -29.73 -11.50
N VAL A 437 -34.31 -28.51 -11.35
CA VAL A 437 -33.19 -28.21 -10.44
C VAL A 437 -33.63 -27.15 -9.44
N VAL A 438 -33.28 -27.33 -8.17
CA VAL A 438 -33.54 -26.36 -7.11
C VAL A 438 -32.21 -25.74 -6.68
N LEU A 439 -32.08 -24.43 -6.80
CA LEU A 439 -31.01 -23.65 -6.19
C LEU A 439 -31.41 -23.26 -4.77
N ILE A 440 -30.69 -23.79 -3.79
CA ILE A 440 -30.97 -23.63 -2.37
C ILE A 440 -29.92 -22.69 -1.76
N ALA A 441 -30.30 -21.43 -1.60
CA ALA A 441 -29.54 -20.41 -0.90
C ALA A 441 -30.08 -20.20 0.53
N THR A 442 -29.39 -19.35 1.30
CA THR A 442 -29.53 -19.25 2.77
C THR A 442 -30.35 -18.05 3.23
N GLY A 443 -31.09 -17.40 2.33
CA GLY A 443 -31.98 -16.30 2.66
C GLY A 443 -33.17 -16.74 3.54
N PRO A 444 -33.79 -15.79 4.29
CA PRO A 444 -34.92 -16.06 5.19
C PRO A 444 -36.06 -16.90 4.60
N THR A 445 -36.31 -16.81 3.29
CA THR A 445 -37.43 -17.51 2.63
C THR A 445 -37.24 -19.02 2.51
N LEU A 446 -36.01 -19.52 2.72
CA LEU A 446 -35.71 -20.95 2.83
C LEU A 446 -36.56 -21.64 3.92
N ASN A 447 -36.91 -20.94 5.00
CA ASN A 447 -37.74 -21.49 6.08
C ASN A 447 -39.14 -21.91 5.62
N ASN A 448 -39.64 -21.26 4.57
CA ASN A 448 -40.96 -21.51 3.99
C ASN A 448 -40.90 -22.49 2.80
N TYR A 449 -39.72 -23.04 2.49
CA TYR A 449 -39.57 -24.00 1.41
C TYR A 449 -40.22 -25.35 1.75
N ILE A 450 -41.04 -25.84 0.82
CA ILE A 450 -41.66 -27.16 0.82
C ILE A 450 -40.89 -27.99 -0.22
N PRO A 451 -40.13 -29.02 0.20
CA PRO A 451 -39.31 -29.82 -0.70
C PRO A 451 -40.06 -30.35 -1.93
N ILE A 452 -39.49 -30.11 -3.11
CA ILE A 452 -40.01 -30.63 -4.38
C ILE A 452 -39.37 -31.99 -4.64
N ARG A 453 -40.19 -32.99 -4.96
CA ARG A 453 -39.71 -34.37 -5.21
C ARG A 453 -39.10 -34.50 -6.61
N ASN A 454 -38.17 -35.45 -6.76
CA ASN A 454 -37.52 -35.79 -8.03
C ASN A 454 -36.76 -34.62 -8.69
N CYS A 455 -36.31 -33.65 -7.91
CA CYS A 455 -35.45 -32.58 -8.38
C CYS A 455 -33.99 -32.87 -8.04
N VAL A 456 -33.09 -32.23 -8.79
CA VAL A 456 -31.68 -32.11 -8.43
C VAL A 456 -31.52 -30.92 -7.50
N ASN A 457 -30.93 -31.10 -6.33
CA ASN A 457 -30.75 -30.05 -5.33
C ASN A 457 -29.31 -29.53 -5.35
N VAL A 458 -29.16 -28.23 -5.60
CA VAL A 458 -27.87 -27.52 -5.59
C VAL A 458 -27.87 -26.53 -4.44
N GLY A 459 -27.09 -26.82 -3.39
CA GLY A 459 -26.96 -25.95 -2.22
C GLY A 459 -25.74 -25.04 -2.31
N VAL A 460 -25.80 -23.91 -1.60
CA VAL A 460 -24.67 -22.98 -1.45
C VAL A 460 -24.37 -22.68 0.03
N ASN A 461 -23.09 -22.59 0.40
CA ASN A 461 -22.62 -22.30 1.76
C ASN A 461 -23.42 -23.06 2.83
N HIS A 462 -24.04 -22.41 3.83
CA HIS A 462 -24.77 -23.08 4.91
C HIS A 462 -26.00 -23.90 4.47
N ALA A 463 -26.37 -23.94 3.19
CA ALA A 463 -27.47 -24.78 2.70
C ALA A 463 -27.30 -26.27 3.06
N PHE A 464 -26.07 -26.78 3.22
CA PHE A 464 -25.85 -28.17 3.66
C PHE A 464 -26.34 -28.47 5.08
N LYS A 465 -26.61 -27.43 5.90
CA LYS A 465 -27.23 -27.59 7.23
C LYS A 465 -28.76 -27.72 7.17
N TYR A 466 -29.36 -27.48 6.01
CA TYR A 466 -30.79 -27.59 5.83
C TYR A 466 -31.21 -29.06 5.63
N ASN A 467 -31.69 -29.68 6.71
CA ASN A 467 -31.92 -31.13 6.78
C ASN A 467 -33.22 -31.64 6.14
N LYS A 468 -34.01 -30.77 5.48
CA LYS A 468 -35.27 -31.20 4.83
C LYS A 468 -35.06 -31.77 3.42
N VAL A 469 -33.88 -31.58 2.83
CA VAL A 469 -33.50 -32.14 1.53
C VAL A 469 -32.05 -32.58 1.54
N ASP A 470 -31.77 -33.64 0.78
CA ASP A 470 -30.39 -34.04 0.46
C ASP A 470 -29.90 -33.25 -0.76
N LEU A 471 -28.67 -32.75 -0.71
CA LEU A 471 -28.06 -32.01 -1.82
C LEU A 471 -27.28 -32.95 -2.74
N ASP A 472 -27.52 -32.84 -4.05
CA ASP A 472 -26.73 -33.49 -5.09
C ASP A 472 -25.42 -32.74 -5.35
N TYR A 473 -25.48 -31.40 -5.27
CA TYR A 473 -24.34 -30.52 -5.46
C TYR A 473 -24.23 -29.48 -4.34
N LEU A 474 -23.01 -29.16 -3.92
CA LEU A 474 -22.74 -28.14 -2.91
C LEU A 474 -21.62 -27.19 -3.39
N PHE A 475 -21.92 -25.91 -3.46
CA PHE A 475 -20.92 -24.86 -3.71
C PHE A 475 -20.54 -24.18 -2.39
N ILE A 476 -19.23 -24.03 -2.15
CA ILE A 476 -18.66 -23.33 -1.01
C ILE A 476 -17.76 -22.20 -1.53
N GLN A 477 -17.98 -20.98 -1.02
CA GLN A 477 -17.23 -19.79 -1.39
C GLN A 477 -17.03 -18.85 -0.21
N ASP A 478 -15.87 -18.18 -0.19
CA ASP A 478 -15.42 -17.21 0.82
C ASP A 478 -15.22 -17.84 2.21
N ASN A 479 -13.97 -17.91 2.67
CA ASN A 479 -13.61 -18.42 3.99
C ASN A 479 -14.16 -17.57 5.16
N LYS A 480 -14.71 -16.37 4.90
CA LYS A 480 -15.46 -15.59 5.90
C LYS A 480 -16.95 -15.99 5.98
N ALA A 481 -17.47 -16.76 5.02
CA ALA A 481 -18.84 -17.24 5.04
C ALA A 481 -19.05 -18.42 6.00
N LEU A 482 -18.03 -19.23 6.27
CA LEU A 482 -18.08 -20.40 7.14
C LEU A 482 -16.93 -20.39 8.13
N THR A 483 -17.16 -20.80 9.37
CA THR A 483 -16.09 -21.06 10.32
C THR A 483 -15.23 -22.25 9.86
N TYR A 484 -14.01 -22.35 10.37
CA TYR A 484 -13.09 -23.44 10.04
C TYR A 484 -13.69 -24.84 10.31
N ASN A 485 -14.49 -24.99 11.37
CA ASN A 485 -15.16 -26.25 11.68
C ASN A 485 -16.29 -26.53 10.68
N GLU A 486 -17.08 -25.52 10.31
CA GLU A 486 -18.12 -25.69 9.30
C GLU A 486 -17.56 -26.04 7.92
N LEU A 487 -16.38 -25.54 7.55
CA LEU A 487 -15.67 -25.96 6.33
C LEU A 487 -15.23 -27.42 6.38
N LYS A 488 -14.85 -27.93 7.56
CA LYS A 488 -14.60 -29.37 7.74
C LYS A 488 -15.88 -30.19 7.64
N ASP A 489 -16.97 -29.69 8.21
CA ASP A 489 -18.28 -30.35 8.15
C ASP A 489 -18.79 -30.42 6.70
N SER A 490 -18.62 -29.36 5.90
CA SER A 490 -19.00 -29.35 4.49
C SER A 490 -18.21 -30.35 3.64
N VAL A 491 -16.94 -30.62 3.99
CA VAL A 491 -16.14 -31.68 3.36
C VAL A 491 -16.74 -33.07 3.66
N ASN A 492 -17.29 -33.28 4.85
CA ASN A 492 -17.88 -34.56 5.27
C ASN A 492 -19.38 -34.71 4.92
N TYR A 493 -20.06 -33.64 4.50
CA TYR A 493 -21.46 -33.70 4.12
C TYR A 493 -21.69 -34.63 2.92
N GLY A 494 -22.63 -35.57 3.01
CA GLY A 494 -23.05 -36.39 1.88
C GLY A 494 -21.92 -37.13 1.17
N ILE A 495 -20.95 -37.70 1.89
CA ILE A 495 -19.83 -38.48 1.32
C ILE A 495 -20.35 -39.46 0.26
N SER A 496 -19.73 -39.41 -0.94
CA SER A 496 -20.08 -40.21 -2.13
C SER A 496 -21.48 -39.98 -2.73
N LYS A 497 -22.29 -39.08 -2.18
CA LYS A 497 -23.65 -38.73 -2.66
C LYS A 497 -23.75 -37.28 -3.14
N CYS A 498 -22.99 -36.37 -2.54
CA CYS A 498 -22.99 -34.94 -2.85
C CYS A 498 -21.65 -34.53 -3.49
N ILE A 499 -21.74 -33.98 -4.71
CA ILE A 499 -20.59 -33.45 -5.43
C ILE A 499 -20.32 -32.01 -4.98
N LYS A 500 -19.10 -31.74 -4.51
CA LYS A 500 -18.76 -30.42 -3.95
C LYS A 500 -17.89 -29.59 -4.89
N PHE A 501 -18.08 -28.27 -4.84
CA PHE A 501 -17.31 -27.26 -5.55
C PHE A 501 -16.82 -26.21 -4.55
N TYR A 502 -15.51 -26.03 -4.45
CA TYR A 502 -14.87 -25.04 -3.59
C TYR A 502 -14.18 -24.00 -4.45
N ASP A 503 -14.33 -22.74 -4.09
CA ASP A 503 -13.70 -21.65 -4.83
C ASP A 503 -12.20 -21.51 -4.51
N ILE A 504 -11.46 -21.00 -5.49
CA ILE A 504 -10.16 -20.37 -5.25
C ILE A 504 -10.27 -18.90 -5.64
N ILE A 505 -10.19 -18.04 -4.62
CA ILE A 505 -10.16 -16.60 -4.81
C ILE A 505 -8.71 -16.15 -4.94
N SER A 506 -8.23 -16.00 -6.17
CA SER A 506 -6.79 -15.77 -6.43
C SER A 506 -6.31 -14.35 -6.12
N ASP A 507 -7.22 -13.43 -5.81
CA ASP A 507 -7.02 -11.97 -5.82
C ASP A 507 -7.54 -11.22 -4.58
N ARG A 508 -8.10 -11.93 -3.58
CA ARG A 508 -8.52 -11.34 -2.30
C ARG A 508 -7.50 -11.60 -1.19
N GLU A 509 -7.68 -10.91 -0.07
CA GLU A 509 -6.97 -11.18 1.19
C GLU A 509 -6.87 -12.69 1.43
N ILE A 510 -5.69 -13.17 1.82
CA ILE A 510 -5.42 -14.59 2.08
C ILE A 510 -6.45 -15.21 3.04
N GLU A 511 -7.00 -14.39 3.94
CA GLU A 511 -8.02 -14.75 4.93
C GLU A 511 -9.39 -15.12 4.34
N ARG A 512 -9.72 -14.67 3.12
CA ARG A 512 -10.99 -14.99 2.43
C ARG A 512 -10.87 -16.21 1.52
N THR A 513 -9.65 -16.67 1.25
CA THR A 513 -9.43 -17.86 0.43
C THR A 513 -9.62 -19.11 1.27
N ILE A 514 -10.32 -20.13 0.75
CA ILE A 514 -10.47 -21.40 1.45
C ILE A 514 -9.10 -22.04 1.62
N PRO A 515 -8.65 -22.35 2.86
CA PRO A 515 -7.34 -22.90 3.09
C PRO A 515 -7.14 -24.22 2.36
N LYS A 516 -6.03 -24.38 1.63
CA LYS A 516 -5.71 -25.58 0.84
C LYS A 516 -5.90 -26.88 1.64
N LYS A 517 -5.50 -26.89 2.91
CA LYS A 517 -5.64 -28.03 3.84
C LYS A 517 -7.07 -28.53 4.06
N ILE A 518 -8.09 -27.71 3.77
CA ILE A 518 -9.50 -28.12 3.85
C ILE A 518 -9.82 -29.12 2.74
N TYR A 519 -9.36 -28.86 1.52
CA TYR A 519 -9.78 -29.62 0.35
C TYR A 519 -8.69 -30.54 -0.25
N GLU A 520 -7.42 -30.37 0.11
CA GLU A 520 -6.27 -31.08 -0.48
C GLU A 520 -6.40 -32.62 -0.43
N ASN A 521 -7.08 -33.17 0.57
CA ASN A 521 -7.28 -34.61 0.76
C ASN A 521 -8.75 -35.02 0.63
N SER A 522 -9.58 -34.21 -0.03
CA SER A 522 -11.02 -34.48 -0.18
C SER A 522 -11.42 -34.62 -1.64
N ASP A 523 -12.43 -35.45 -1.91
CA ASP A 523 -13.04 -35.58 -3.24
C ASP A 523 -13.96 -34.38 -3.50
N CYS A 524 -13.37 -33.25 -3.84
CA CYS A 524 -14.09 -32.04 -4.21
C CYS A 524 -13.50 -31.39 -5.46
N ASN A 525 -14.35 -30.68 -6.19
CA ASN A 525 -13.96 -29.92 -7.37
C ASN A 525 -13.58 -28.50 -6.96
N ILE A 526 -12.66 -27.91 -7.73
CA ILE A 526 -12.23 -26.53 -7.55
C ILE A 526 -12.76 -25.65 -8.67
N TYR A 527 -13.22 -24.44 -8.36
CA TYR A 527 -13.59 -23.47 -9.38
C TYR A 527 -13.02 -22.09 -9.10
N ILE A 528 -12.94 -21.29 -10.15
CA ILE A 528 -12.47 -19.92 -10.14
C ILE A 528 -13.68 -19.02 -10.34
N VAL A 529 -13.74 -17.97 -9.53
CA VAL A 529 -14.79 -16.95 -9.57
C VAL A 529 -14.23 -15.64 -10.10
N GLU A 530 -15.04 -14.87 -10.82
CA GLU A 530 -14.71 -13.51 -11.23
C GLU A 530 -14.65 -12.58 -10.00
N ARG A 531 -13.87 -11.50 -10.10
CA ARG A 531 -13.79 -10.52 -9.03
C ARG A 531 -15.13 -9.81 -8.84
N ALA A 532 -15.79 -10.07 -7.71
CA ALA A 532 -17.01 -9.36 -7.36
C ALA A 532 -16.77 -7.85 -7.17
N TRP A 533 -17.84 -7.06 -7.32
CA TRP A 533 -17.86 -5.58 -7.22
C TRP A 533 -17.12 -4.88 -8.35
N THR A 534 -16.91 -5.57 -9.47
CA THR A 534 -16.31 -4.98 -10.67
C THR A 534 -17.37 -4.74 -11.73
N PRO A 535 -17.27 -3.67 -12.53
CA PRO A 535 -18.21 -3.41 -13.61
C PRO A 535 -17.98 -4.30 -14.84
N PHE A 536 -17.03 -5.24 -14.77
CA PHE A 536 -16.72 -6.21 -15.82
C PHE A 536 -17.36 -7.58 -15.54
N GLU A 537 -17.96 -7.74 -14.36
CA GLU A 537 -18.58 -8.99 -13.96
C GLU A 537 -19.78 -9.33 -14.84
N THR A 538 -19.76 -10.51 -15.44
CA THR A 538 -20.78 -10.99 -16.38
C THR A 538 -21.03 -12.48 -16.22
N PHE A 539 -22.19 -12.94 -16.67
CA PHE A 539 -22.44 -14.37 -16.82
C PHE A 539 -21.68 -14.91 -18.03
N ASN A 540 -20.91 -15.96 -17.82
CA ASN A 540 -20.09 -16.56 -18.85
C ASN A 540 -20.79 -17.77 -19.48
N TYR A 541 -20.96 -17.73 -20.81
CA TYR A 541 -21.61 -18.79 -21.59
C TYR A 541 -20.90 -20.15 -21.46
N ASN A 542 -19.56 -20.16 -21.45
CA ASN A 542 -18.78 -21.40 -21.38
C ASN A 542 -17.96 -21.48 -20.09
N ILE A 543 -18.59 -22.02 -19.05
CA ILE A 543 -17.97 -22.17 -17.73
C ILE A 543 -16.82 -23.18 -17.71
N SER A 544 -16.68 -24.01 -18.75
CA SER A 544 -15.55 -24.96 -18.85
C SER A 544 -14.22 -24.27 -19.10
N ILE A 545 -14.19 -23.00 -19.51
CA ILE A 545 -12.95 -22.25 -19.76
C ILE A 545 -12.96 -20.84 -19.19
N LEU A 546 -14.10 -20.35 -18.71
CA LEU A 546 -14.26 -19.01 -18.15
C LEU A 546 -14.64 -19.08 -16.65
N PRO A 547 -14.29 -18.06 -15.87
CA PRO A 547 -14.63 -18.00 -14.44
C PRO A 547 -16.15 -17.93 -14.22
N LEU A 548 -16.61 -18.36 -13.03
CA LEU A 548 -18.01 -18.23 -12.63
C LEU A 548 -18.29 -16.82 -12.08
N PRO A 549 -19.51 -16.28 -12.27
CA PRO A 549 -19.87 -14.96 -11.73
C PRO A 549 -20.06 -15.00 -10.21
N SER A 550 -19.72 -13.91 -9.50
CA SER A 550 -19.96 -13.73 -8.08
C SER A 550 -21.13 -12.78 -7.78
N PHE A 551 -21.21 -11.59 -8.37
CA PHE A 551 -22.18 -10.51 -8.08
C PHE A 551 -22.48 -10.31 -6.58
N GLY A 552 -21.50 -10.55 -5.71
CA GLY A 552 -21.65 -10.44 -4.26
C GLY A 552 -22.41 -11.59 -3.58
N SER A 553 -22.75 -12.67 -4.30
CA SER A 553 -23.40 -13.88 -3.77
C SER A 553 -23.00 -15.15 -4.52
N ILE A 554 -22.63 -16.21 -3.79
CA ILE A 554 -22.33 -17.53 -4.36
C ILE A 554 -23.48 -18.12 -5.20
N ALA A 555 -24.72 -17.67 -4.97
CA ALA A 555 -25.89 -18.10 -5.72
C ALA A 555 -25.71 -17.93 -7.24
N PHE A 556 -24.98 -16.90 -7.70
CA PHE A 556 -24.76 -16.65 -9.12
C PHE A 556 -23.80 -17.66 -9.76
N ALA A 557 -22.76 -18.09 -9.04
CA ALA A 557 -21.85 -19.15 -9.52
C ALA A 557 -22.60 -20.48 -9.66
N ALA A 558 -23.39 -20.84 -8.63
CA ALA A 558 -24.24 -22.03 -8.66
C ALA A 558 -25.30 -21.94 -9.76
N LEU A 559 -25.95 -20.80 -9.95
CA LEU A 559 -26.93 -20.59 -11.04
C LEU A 559 -26.31 -20.77 -12.42
N ASN A 560 -25.11 -20.23 -12.64
CA ASN A 560 -24.41 -20.38 -13.92
C ASN A 560 -24.03 -21.85 -14.20
N PHE A 561 -23.65 -22.60 -13.15
CA PHE A 561 -23.47 -24.06 -13.23
C PHE A 561 -24.79 -24.78 -13.54
N ILE A 562 -25.88 -24.45 -12.84
CA ILE A 562 -27.20 -25.06 -13.07
C ILE A 562 -27.62 -24.85 -14.53
N ALA A 563 -27.49 -23.64 -15.07
CA ALA A 563 -27.78 -23.33 -16.47
C ALA A 563 -26.95 -24.18 -17.43
N TRP A 564 -25.65 -24.35 -17.16
CA TRP A 564 -24.75 -25.22 -17.94
C TRP A 564 -25.18 -26.70 -17.95
N THR A 565 -25.86 -27.17 -16.90
CA THR A 565 -26.45 -28.51 -16.87
C THR A 565 -27.76 -28.64 -17.68
N HIS A 566 -28.29 -27.54 -18.17
CA HIS A 566 -29.48 -27.40 -19.05
C HIS A 566 -30.76 -28.07 -18.53
N PRO A 567 -31.26 -27.71 -17.33
CA PRO A 567 -32.52 -28.25 -16.80
C PRO A 567 -33.76 -27.77 -17.54
N LYS A 568 -34.90 -28.44 -17.29
CA LYS A 568 -36.23 -27.97 -17.74
C LYS A 568 -36.67 -26.73 -16.96
N ARG A 569 -36.56 -26.78 -15.62
CA ARG A 569 -36.91 -25.69 -14.71
C ARG A 569 -35.84 -25.47 -13.66
N ILE A 570 -35.68 -24.21 -13.26
CA ILE A 570 -34.85 -23.79 -12.13
C ILE A 570 -35.76 -23.17 -11.07
N PHE A 571 -35.77 -23.74 -9.87
CA PHE A 571 -36.44 -23.18 -8.70
C PHE A 571 -35.44 -22.42 -7.83
N LEU A 572 -35.68 -21.13 -7.60
CA LEU A 572 -34.85 -20.30 -6.74
C LEU A 572 -35.44 -20.27 -5.33
N VAL A 573 -34.70 -20.79 -4.35
CA VAL A 573 -35.12 -20.90 -2.95
C VAL A 573 -34.11 -20.20 -2.06
N GLY A 574 -34.58 -19.33 -1.15
CA GLY A 574 -33.68 -18.59 -0.25
C GLY A 574 -32.75 -17.61 -0.97
N CYS A 575 -33.04 -17.26 -2.23
CA CYS A 575 -32.26 -16.35 -3.07
C CYS A 575 -32.64 -14.88 -2.81
N ASP A 576 -32.77 -14.52 -1.53
CA ASP A 576 -33.32 -13.23 -1.10
C ASP A 576 -32.32 -12.09 -1.32
N CYS A 577 -32.79 -10.97 -1.87
CA CYS A 577 -32.03 -9.73 -1.88
C CYS A 577 -32.33 -8.95 -0.58
N SER A 578 -31.53 -9.10 0.47
CA SER A 578 -31.71 -8.36 1.74
C SER A 578 -30.36 -7.89 2.32
N ALA A 579 -30.39 -6.83 3.13
CA ALA A 579 -29.22 -6.17 3.74
C ALA A 579 -28.59 -6.95 4.93
N GLY A 580 -28.80 -8.26 4.99
CA GLY A 580 -28.45 -9.11 6.14
C GLY A 580 -28.44 -10.57 5.75
N GLY A 581 -27.68 -10.91 4.71
CA GLY A 581 -27.49 -12.28 4.24
C GLY A 581 -26.52 -13.05 5.13
N ASN A 582 -26.88 -13.24 6.40
CA ASN A 582 -26.48 -14.31 7.30
C ASN A 582 -27.29 -14.12 8.59
N PHE A 583 -27.65 -15.23 9.26
CA PHE A 583 -28.42 -15.24 10.52
C PHE A 583 -27.73 -14.52 11.70
N VAL A 584 -26.62 -13.82 11.46
CA VAL A 584 -25.85 -13.09 12.46
C VAL A 584 -25.44 -11.73 11.90
N ASP A 585 -26.04 -10.70 12.48
CA ASP A 585 -25.66 -9.30 12.49
C ASP A 585 -25.91 -8.37 11.28
N ASN A 586 -26.08 -7.11 11.69
CA ASN A 586 -26.86 -6.03 11.13
C ASN A 586 -26.06 -5.10 10.19
N LYS A 587 -26.80 -4.46 9.26
CA LYS A 587 -26.57 -3.13 8.64
C LYS A 587 -25.49 -3.01 7.54
N ASP A 588 -25.82 -3.35 6.29
CA ASP A 588 -25.32 -2.59 5.12
C ASP A 588 -26.32 -2.60 3.95
N THR A 589 -26.83 -1.42 3.57
CA THR A 589 -27.83 -1.25 2.49
C THR A 589 -27.21 -1.16 1.09
N SER A 590 -25.88 -1.06 0.97
CA SER A 590 -25.17 -0.98 -0.32
C SER A 590 -25.17 -2.31 -1.09
N HIS A 591 -25.25 -3.44 -0.39
CA HIS A 591 -25.18 -4.80 -0.95
C HIS A 591 -26.40 -5.17 -1.83
N TYR A 592 -27.56 -4.58 -1.53
CA TYR A 592 -28.82 -4.89 -2.21
C TYR A 592 -28.80 -4.49 -3.69
N GLY A 593 -28.32 -3.27 -4.01
CA GLY A 593 -28.32 -2.76 -5.37
C GLY A 593 -27.43 -3.59 -6.31
N TYR A 594 -26.34 -4.12 -5.79
CA TYR A 594 -25.41 -4.95 -6.56
C TYR A 594 -25.95 -6.36 -6.81
N MET A 595 -26.56 -7.00 -5.81
CA MET A 595 -27.23 -8.29 -6.01
C MET A 595 -28.38 -8.18 -7.03
N LEU A 596 -29.18 -7.11 -6.94
CA LEU A 596 -30.26 -6.88 -7.90
C LEU A 596 -29.71 -6.67 -9.34
N HIS A 597 -28.56 -6.00 -9.47
CA HIS A 597 -27.86 -5.91 -10.75
C HIS A 597 -27.46 -7.30 -11.27
N GLY A 598 -26.87 -8.14 -10.43
CA GLY A 598 -26.50 -9.52 -10.78
C GLY A 598 -27.69 -10.36 -11.25
N TRP A 599 -28.85 -10.27 -10.58
CA TRP A 599 -30.05 -11.00 -11.00
C TRP A 599 -30.64 -10.49 -12.32
N ASN A 600 -30.57 -9.18 -12.59
CA ASN A 600 -30.92 -8.65 -13.91
C ASN A 600 -29.97 -9.17 -15.01
N GLN A 601 -28.66 -9.25 -14.73
CA GLN A 601 -27.71 -9.86 -15.67
C GLN A 601 -28.00 -11.35 -15.88
N ALA A 602 -28.33 -12.10 -14.82
CA ALA A 602 -28.72 -13.50 -14.91
C ALA A 602 -29.96 -13.68 -15.80
N LYS A 603 -31.01 -12.86 -15.59
CA LYS A 603 -32.24 -12.88 -16.40
C LYS A 603 -31.93 -12.63 -17.88
N LEU A 604 -31.14 -11.61 -18.18
CA LEU A 604 -30.73 -11.30 -19.55
C LEU A 604 -29.95 -12.46 -20.18
N PHE A 605 -28.92 -12.96 -19.49
CA PHE A 605 -28.11 -14.08 -19.95
C PHE A 605 -28.95 -15.34 -20.22
N LEU A 606 -29.79 -15.74 -19.27
CA LEU A 606 -30.65 -16.93 -19.40
C LEU A 606 -31.65 -16.76 -20.55
N SER A 607 -32.27 -15.59 -20.70
CA SER A 607 -33.20 -15.33 -21.80
C SER A 607 -32.57 -15.43 -23.20
N TYR A 608 -31.27 -15.13 -23.32
CA TYR A 608 -30.57 -15.15 -24.60
C TYR A 608 -29.94 -16.52 -24.91
N HIS A 609 -29.34 -17.17 -23.91
CA HIS A 609 -28.60 -18.41 -24.11
C HIS A 609 -29.38 -19.68 -23.75
N TYR A 610 -30.41 -19.56 -22.92
CA TYR A 610 -31.22 -20.67 -22.41
C TYR A 610 -32.73 -20.31 -22.38
N PRO A 611 -33.32 -19.85 -23.50
CA PRO A 611 -34.71 -19.36 -23.53
C PRO A 611 -35.75 -20.45 -23.22
N ASP A 612 -35.38 -21.71 -23.28
CA ASP A 612 -36.22 -22.87 -23.01
C ASP A 612 -36.24 -23.28 -21.52
N ILE A 613 -35.37 -22.71 -20.68
CA ILE A 613 -35.33 -22.97 -19.25
C ILE A 613 -36.32 -22.06 -18.52
N GLU A 614 -37.34 -22.63 -17.87
CA GLU A 614 -38.28 -21.86 -17.04
C GLU A 614 -37.68 -21.61 -15.64
N ILE A 615 -37.66 -20.35 -15.21
CA ILE A 615 -37.12 -19.94 -13.90
C ILE A 615 -38.26 -19.52 -13.00
N ILE A 616 -38.30 -20.09 -11.80
CA ILE A 616 -39.37 -19.88 -10.84
C ILE A 616 -38.78 -19.46 -9.50
N SER A 617 -39.16 -18.28 -9.01
CA SER A 617 -38.80 -17.81 -7.68
C SER A 617 -39.80 -18.30 -6.64
N ILE A 618 -39.33 -18.93 -5.58
CA ILE A 618 -40.17 -19.40 -4.48
C ILE A 618 -40.15 -18.38 -3.34
N ASN A 619 -41.32 -17.83 -3.00
CA ASN A 619 -41.49 -16.82 -1.96
C ASN A 619 -40.51 -15.63 -2.07
N PRO A 620 -40.28 -15.03 -3.25
CA PRO A 620 -39.15 -14.12 -3.45
C PRO A 620 -39.19 -12.87 -2.55
N ILE A 621 -38.04 -12.55 -1.94
CA ILE A 621 -37.77 -11.21 -1.37
C ILE A 621 -36.78 -10.47 -2.28
N GLY A 622 -37.22 -9.33 -2.84
CA GLY A 622 -36.42 -8.48 -3.72
C GLY A 622 -36.32 -8.94 -5.19
N LEU A 623 -36.84 -10.13 -5.52
CA LEU A 623 -36.92 -10.66 -6.90
C LEU A 623 -38.34 -10.69 -7.48
N LYS A 624 -39.32 -10.12 -6.77
CA LYS A 624 -40.72 -10.18 -7.16
C LYS A 624 -40.93 -9.61 -8.58
N GLY A 625 -41.60 -10.38 -9.43
CA GLY A 625 -41.88 -10.05 -10.83
C GLY A 625 -40.66 -10.08 -11.76
N MET A 626 -39.49 -10.46 -11.26
CA MET A 626 -38.30 -10.63 -12.10
C MET A 626 -38.39 -11.93 -12.90
N PHE A 627 -38.82 -13.00 -12.26
CA PHE A 627 -39.09 -14.31 -12.86
C PHE A 627 -40.56 -14.68 -12.59
N LYS A 628 -40.95 -15.94 -12.87
CA LYS A 628 -42.25 -16.44 -12.45
C LYS A 628 -42.24 -16.67 -10.95
N ASP A 629 -43.22 -16.15 -10.23
CA ASP A 629 -43.25 -16.25 -8.77
C ASP A 629 -44.29 -17.27 -8.31
N ILE A 630 -43.93 -18.08 -7.30
CA ILE A 630 -44.86 -18.95 -6.58
C ILE A 630 -44.70 -18.78 -5.08
N TYR A 631 -45.79 -18.98 -4.34
CA TYR A 631 -45.85 -18.76 -2.90
C TYR A 631 -46.34 -20.01 -2.18
N SER A 632 -45.65 -20.38 -1.11
CA SER A 632 -46.03 -21.49 -0.26
C SER A 632 -47.17 -21.08 0.69
N ARG A 633 -48.28 -21.81 0.67
CA ARG A 633 -49.39 -21.67 1.65
C ARG A 633 -49.95 -23.05 1.95
N GLU A 634 -50.18 -23.36 3.23
CA GLU A 634 -50.84 -24.60 3.66
C GLU A 634 -50.22 -25.90 3.07
N GLY A 635 -48.89 -25.94 2.93
CA GLY A 635 -48.18 -27.10 2.40
C GLY A 635 -48.25 -27.27 0.87
N LYS A 636 -48.77 -26.28 0.15
CA LYS A 636 -48.86 -26.23 -1.32
C LYS A 636 -48.25 -24.95 -1.88
N TYR A 637 -48.09 -24.91 -3.20
CA TYR A 637 -47.64 -23.72 -3.93
C TYR A 637 -48.74 -23.12 -4.78
N PHE A 638 -48.76 -21.79 -4.87
CA PHE A 638 -49.72 -21.05 -5.67
C PHE A 638 -49.01 -19.96 -6.49
N ASP A 639 -49.49 -19.70 -7.71
CA ASP A 639 -49.03 -18.56 -8.52
C ASP A 639 -49.62 -17.22 -8.03
N ASP A 640 -49.22 -16.11 -8.68
CA ASP A 640 -49.73 -14.77 -8.36
C ASP A 640 -51.27 -14.63 -8.52
N ASP A 641 -51.89 -15.48 -9.36
CA ASP A 641 -53.34 -15.52 -9.57
C ASP A 641 -54.07 -16.42 -8.54
N GLY A 642 -53.33 -17.04 -7.62
CA GLY A 642 -53.87 -17.92 -6.59
C GLY A 642 -54.22 -19.33 -7.07
N LYS A 643 -53.77 -19.74 -8.27
CA LYS A 643 -53.94 -21.12 -8.76
C LYS A 643 -52.86 -22.02 -8.19
N GLU A 644 -53.26 -23.23 -7.79
CA GLU A 644 -52.33 -24.23 -7.29
C GLU A 644 -51.30 -24.59 -8.38
N PHE A 645 -50.03 -24.45 -8.05
CA PHE A 645 -48.91 -24.79 -8.91
C PHE A 645 -48.54 -26.26 -8.72
N ILE A 646 -48.70 -27.07 -9.77
CA ILE A 646 -48.45 -28.52 -9.75
C ILE A 646 -47.15 -28.79 -10.51
N PHE A 647 -46.26 -29.58 -9.88
CA PHE A 647 -44.91 -29.86 -10.37
C PHE A 647 -44.89 -30.83 -11.56
#